data_AF-A0A918I6I1-F1
#
_entry.id   AF-A0A918I6I1-F1
#
_cell.length_a   1.000
_cell.length_b   1.000
_cell.length_c   1.000
_cell.angle_alpha   90.00
_cell.angle_beta   90.00
_cell.angle_gamma   90.00
#
_symmetry.space_group_name_H-M   'P 1'
#
loop_
_entity.id
_entity.type
_entity.pdbx_description
1 polymer ?
#
loop_
_entity_poly.entity_id
_entity_poly.type
_entity_poly.pdbx_seq_one_letter_code
_entity_poly.pdbx_strand_id
1 'polypeptide(L)'
;MTQRGSAASFSGAVRTYGAVRAGDGADLEIGHGETEAPLGRDGAGKSTPIGLLPGLYEPGAGAVRLFGATPGRSVRAGRVGAMLQEARPVPRVTVGELVTFMASRHPAPMPVARALELAGITDLAGRRVDRLSGGQVQRVRFALAPAGDPALLVLDEPTAALDVEARHAFRASMRTYARRGHTVLFSTHHLEEADAYADRIVVIDRGRIVAEGTATTCGAGRAATWSPWTWQAGSPRTWPRCRASGRWRWPATGPGSVRTTPTRRRSRWPGWARSGARGARRTVVPGQPVPRPAARSVGVHAHPPVRAAGDRRSGGSGAGRRCHHRPDGLARSVRFVRCAVVPPSGGDHLTGGNTKMTWVRGVRCRIQALRAERHQWRAAHERFKAAQRAARKQGKEPDVDHPGPPPTGFALLPWLLMGMGSLSNLLQGRTPNPWVGGLGLLAFNSLYLYVTFRSFERDRREALSTRLALLIMALVTTGLALGYGGDWLTFFPLLGLATGAALRGPWLGRTGLLLSVYAGAVSYVRGGWGDASGIGYATFISSMVTAAILGLSEAVRELRAAREELARRAVEKERLRFSRDLHDLLGHTLSVIVVKSEAARRLAPRDMDAALGQIADIESVGRQALTEIREAVTGYREGSLATELTRARSALSAASVEPVVRQSGVPLEPQTEALLSWVVREAVTNVVRHSDAGRCEIAVDCGAEQARLTVTDNGSGRPVSRPEQGIGGTGLKGLTERLAAAGGSLTAGPSPRGGFAVTAELPVVSAAFADAAATAPRAS
;
A
#
# COMPACT_ATOMS: atom_id res chain seq x y z
N MET A 1 -3.27 -40.08 -29.23
CA MET A 1 -3.87 -39.05 -28.35
C MET A 1 -3.23 -39.20 -26.98
N THR A 2 -2.30 -38.33 -26.61
CA THR A 2 -1.73 -38.27 -25.26
C THR A 2 -2.75 -37.62 -24.31
N GLN A 3 -3.01 -38.22 -23.15
CA GLN A 3 -3.75 -37.53 -22.08
C GLN A 3 -2.91 -36.33 -21.63
N ARG A 4 -3.40 -35.10 -21.83
CA ARG A 4 -2.86 -33.93 -21.13
C ARG A 4 -3.26 -34.07 -19.67
N GLY A 5 -2.29 -34.18 -18.76
CA GLY A 5 -2.56 -34.17 -17.33
C GLY A 5 -3.09 -32.81 -16.87
N SER A 6 -3.81 -32.78 -15.75
CA SER A 6 -4.25 -31.55 -15.08
C SER A 6 -3.13 -30.98 -14.21
N ALA A 7 -2.81 -29.68 -14.37
CA ALA A 7 -1.97 -28.93 -13.44
C ALA A 7 -2.62 -28.83 -12.05
N ALA A 8 -3.92 -28.54 -12.04
CA ALA A 8 -4.74 -28.51 -10.84
C ALA A 8 -6.11 -29.16 -11.12
N SER A 9 -6.67 -29.82 -10.11
CA SER A 9 -8.03 -30.35 -10.14
C SER A 9 -8.73 -30.07 -8.82
N PHE A 10 -9.89 -29.43 -8.87
CA PHE A 10 -10.84 -29.26 -7.78
C PHE A 10 -11.96 -30.29 -7.96
N SER A 11 -12.34 -30.97 -6.88
CA SER A 11 -13.39 -32.00 -6.89
C SER A 11 -14.34 -31.75 -5.74
N GLY A 12 -15.54 -31.23 -6.03
CA GLY A 12 -16.55 -30.83 -5.07
C GLY A 12 -16.06 -29.81 -4.03
N ALA A 13 -15.11 -28.94 -4.40
CA ALA A 13 -14.41 -28.11 -3.43
C ALA A 13 -15.33 -27.03 -2.83
N VAL A 14 -15.52 -27.09 -1.51
CA VAL A 14 -16.31 -26.12 -0.73
C VAL A 14 -15.38 -25.32 0.17
N ARG A 15 -15.60 -24.01 0.27
CA ARG A 15 -14.94 -23.15 1.27
C ARG A 15 -15.92 -22.13 1.81
N THR A 16 -15.97 -22.02 3.14
CA THR A 16 -16.82 -21.07 3.87
C THR A 16 -15.94 -20.19 4.75
N TYR A 17 -16.23 -18.88 4.77
CA TYR A 17 -15.61 -17.90 5.67
C TYR A 17 -16.71 -17.31 6.56
N GLY A 18 -16.75 -17.73 7.84
CA GLY A 18 -17.87 -17.42 8.72
C GLY A 18 -19.19 -17.94 8.15
N ALA A 19 -20.16 -17.05 7.92
CA ALA A 19 -21.44 -17.38 7.29
C ALA A 19 -21.41 -17.41 5.75
N VAL A 20 -20.33 -16.94 5.11
CA VAL A 20 -20.28 -16.76 3.64
C VAL A 20 -19.65 -17.98 2.97
N ARG A 21 -20.42 -18.68 2.13
CA ARG A 21 -19.94 -19.80 1.30
C ARG A 21 -19.30 -19.26 0.02
N ALA A 22 -17.98 -19.11 0.03
CA ALA A 22 -17.21 -18.46 -1.04
C ALA A 22 -16.71 -19.43 -2.14
N GLY A 23 -16.82 -20.74 -1.90
CA GLY A 23 -16.76 -21.79 -2.90
C GLY A 23 -17.82 -22.83 -2.58
N ASP A 24 -18.67 -23.18 -3.54
CA ASP A 24 -19.88 -23.98 -3.35
C ASP A 24 -19.89 -25.22 -4.25
N GLY A 25 -18.96 -26.13 -3.99
CA GLY A 25 -18.85 -27.41 -4.71
C GLY A 25 -18.26 -27.24 -6.10
N ALA A 26 -17.21 -26.42 -6.23
CA ALA A 26 -16.58 -26.18 -7.53
C ALA A 26 -15.78 -27.40 -8.00
N ASP A 27 -16.17 -27.95 -9.15
CA ASP A 27 -15.39 -28.88 -9.96
C ASP A 27 -14.67 -28.09 -11.05
N LEU A 28 -13.34 -28.12 -11.07
CA LEU A 28 -12.51 -27.37 -12.02
C LEU A 28 -11.23 -28.14 -12.33
N GLU A 29 -10.93 -28.34 -13.61
CA GLU A 29 -9.64 -28.87 -14.06
C GLU A 29 -8.88 -27.79 -14.82
N ILE A 30 -7.63 -27.54 -14.42
CA ILE A 30 -6.69 -26.60 -15.06
C ILE A 30 -5.70 -27.41 -15.89
N GLY A 31 -5.59 -27.15 -17.19
CA GLY A 31 -4.69 -27.88 -18.10
C GLY A 31 -3.20 -27.63 -17.84
N HIS A 32 -2.33 -28.58 -18.17
CA HIS A 32 -0.88 -28.35 -18.17
C HIS A 32 -0.43 -27.44 -19.34
N GLY A 33 0.34 -26.40 -19.02
CA GLY A 33 0.97 -25.52 -20.02
C GLY A 33 -0.01 -24.55 -20.70
N GLU A 34 -1.21 -24.39 -20.13
CA GLU A 34 -2.27 -23.52 -20.63
C GLU A 34 -2.37 -22.26 -19.73
N THR A 35 -2.84 -21.16 -20.31
CA THR A 35 -3.12 -19.91 -19.60
C THR A 35 -4.61 -19.82 -19.30
N GLU A 36 -5.01 -19.88 -18.03
CA GLU A 36 -6.41 -19.83 -17.61
C GLU A 36 -6.75 -18.55 -16.84
N ALA A 37 -7.98 -18.05 -17.02
CA ALA A 37 -8.49 -16.88 -16.32
C ALA A 37 -9.86 -17.13 -15.66
N PRO A 38 -9.95 -17.13 -14.32
CA PRO A 38 -11.21 -17.11 -13.59
C PRO A 38 -11.78 -15.68 -13.61
N LEU A 39 -12.85 -15.48 -14.38
CA LEU A 39 -13.58 -14.23 -14.54
C LEU A 39 -14.84 -14.22 -13.68
N GLY A 40 -15.19 -13.07 -13.13
CA GLY A 40 -16.41 -12.91 -12.33
C GLY A 40 -16.48 -11.52 -11.69
N ARG A 41 -17.65 -11.15 -11.16
CA ARG A 41 -17.81 -9.91 -10.39
C ARG A 41 -16.98 -9.95 -9.09
N ASP A 42 -16.86 -8.83 -8.41
CA ASP A 42 -16.25 -8.82 -7.08
C ASP A 42 -17.20 -9.46 -6.07
N GLY A 43 -16.63 -10.19 -5.12
CA GLY A 43 -17.39 -11.10 -4.25
C GLY A 43 -17.89 -12.39 -4.91
N ALA A 44 -17.69 -12.60 -6.23
CA ALA A 44 -18.15 -13.82 -6.90
C ALA A 44 -17.41 -15.11 -6.47
N GLY A 45 -16.30 -14.99 -5.74
CA GLY A 45 -15.51 -16.12 -5.23
C GLY A 45 -14.20 -16.39 -5.96
N LYS A 46 -13.75 -15.52 -6.90
CA LYS A 46 -12.51 -15.66 -7.68
C LYS A 46 -11.27 -16.00 -6.83
N SER A 47 -11.10 -15.30 -5.70
CA SER A 47 -9.95 -15.45 -4.80
C SER A 47 -9.97 -16.77 -4.00
N THR A 48 -11.11 -17.48 -3.95
CA THR A 48 -11.24 -18.77 -3.23
C THR A 48 -10.39 -19.88 -3.87
N PRO A 49 -10.55 -20.27 -5.16
CA PRO A 49 -9.64 -21.23 -5.79
C PRO A 49 -8.20 -20.73 -5.80
N ILE A 50 -7.98 -19.42 -6.02
CA ILE A 50 -6.64 -18.82 -6.00
C ILE A 50 -5.94 -18.97 -4.65
N GLY A 51 -6.65 -18.91 -3.52
CA GLY A 51 -6.08 -19.15 -2.18
C GLY A 51 -5.89 -20.63 -1.83
N LEU A 52 -6.66 -21.53 -2.45
CA LEU A 52 -6.54 -22.99 -2.24
C LEU A 52 -5.31 -23.59 -2.94
N LEU A 53 -4.90 -23.05 -4.09
CA LEU A 53 -3.77 -23.60 -4.89
C LEU A 53 -2.40 -23.47 -4.16
N PRO A 54 -2.01 -22.31 -3.56
CA PRO A 54 -0.79 -22.21 -2.76
C PRO A 54 -0.93 -22.85 -1.36
N GLY A 55 -2.06 -23.49 -1.05
CA GLY A 55 -2.30 -24.12 0.25
C GLY A 55 -2.42 -23.14 1.41
N LEU A 56 -2.83 -21.89 1.17
CA LEU A 56 -3.09 -20.88 2.22
C LEU A 56 -4.34 -21.23 3.02
N TYR A 57 -5.27 -21.93 2.37
CA TYR A 57 -6.50 -22.45 2.94
C TYR A 57 -6.66 -23.92 2.56
N GLU A 58 -7.35 -24.66 3.41
CA GLU A 58 -7.83 -26.01 3.09
C GLU A 58 -9.32 -25.96 2.69
N PRO A 59 -9.78 -26.84 1.76
CA PRO A 59 -11.20 -26.96 1.46
C PRO A 59 -11.95 -27.48 2.70
N GLY A 60 -13.11 -26.92 2.99
CA GLY A 60 -13.98 -27.39 4.08
C GLY A 60 -14.77 -28.67 3.72
N ALA A 61 -14.93 -28.94 2.42
CA ALA A 61 -15.34 -30.24 1.88
C ALA A 61 -14.81 -30.39 0.45
N GLY A 62 -14.77 -31.62 -0.06
CA GLY A 62 -14.17 -31.93 -1.37
C GLY A 62 -12.64 -32.00 -1.30
N ALA A 63 -11.99 -32.01 -2.47
CA ALA A 63 -10.54 -32.13 -2.59
C ALA A 63 -9.96 -31.15 -3.62
N VAL A 64 -8.71 -30.75 -3.39
CA VAL A 64 -7.88 -30.03 -4.37
C VAL A 64 -6.60 -30.83 -4.56
N ARG A 65 -6.21 -31.09 -5.82
CA ARG A 65 -4.94 -31.73 -6.17
C ARG A 65 -4.16 -30.86 -7.14
N LEU A 66 -2.83 -30.88 -7.00
CA LEU A 66 -1.86 -30.20 -7.84
C LEU A 66 -0.81 -31.21 -8.30
N PHE A 67 -0.66 -31.41 -9.61
CA PHE A 67 0.24 -32.42 -10.16
C PHE A 67 0.05 -33.81 -9.52
N GLY A 68 -1.21 -34.18 -9.25
CA GLY A 68 -1.61 -35.42 -8.57
C GLY A 68 -1.49 -35.43 -7.02
N ALA A 69 -0.80 -34.47 -6.42
CA ALA A 69 -0.53 -34.38 -4.97
C ALA A 69 -1.37 -33.30 -4.27
N THR A 70 -1.31 -33.21 -2.93
CA THR A 70 -1.99 -32.13 -2.18
C THR A 70 -1.26 -30.78 -2.34
N PRO A 71 -1.96 -29.63 -2.21
CA PRO A 71 -1.37 -28.29 -2.35
C PRO A 71 -0.08 -28.11 -1.53
N GLY A 72 -0.12 -28.40 -0.23
CA GLY A 72 1.04 -28.27 0.65
C GLY A 72 2.25 -29.14 0.26
N ARG A 73 2.03 -30.29 -0.40
CA ARG A 73 3.14 -31.14 -0.89
C ARG A 73 3.76 -30.55 -2.18
N SER A 74 2.92 -30.04 -3.08
CA SER A 74 3.37 -29.38 -4.32
C SER A 74 4.06 -28.03 -4.06
N VAL A 75 3.61 -27.27 -3.05
CA VAL A 75 4.26 -26.02 -2.61
C VAL A 75 5.65 -26.30 -2.00
N ARG A 76 5.78 -27.30 -1.10
CA ARG A 76 7.09 -27.72 -0.57
C ARG A 76 8.04 -28.22 -1.65
N ALA A 77 7.52 -28.81 -2.72
CA ALA A 77 8.30 -29.22 -3.89
C ALA A 77 8.64 -28.07 -4.85
N GLY A 78 8.28 -26.82 -4.53
CA GLY A 78 8.53 -25.63 -5.36
C GLY A 78 7.66 -25.53 -6.62
N ARG A 79 6.66 -26.40 -6.80
CA ARG A 79 5.86 -26.49 -8.05
C ARG A 79 4.84 -25.36 -8.23
N VAL A 80 4.62 -24.54 -7.20
CA VAL A 80 3.61 -23.47 -7.17
C VAL A 80 4.27 -22.16 -6.76
N GLY A 81 4.08 -21.12 -7.57
CA GLY A 81 4.41 -19.73 -7.23
C GLY A 81 3.16 -18.89 -7.27
N ALA A 82 3.07 -17.89 -6.38
CA ALA A 82 1.88 -17.08 -6.23
C ALA A 82 2.20 -15.58 -6.07
N MET A 83 1.43 -14.74 -6.75
CA MET A 83 1.34 -13.30 -6.53
C MET A 83 -0.08 -13.00 -6.05
N LEU A 84 -0.21 -12.55 -4.80
CA LEU A 84 -1.50 -12.30 -4.14
C LEU A 84 -1.74 -10.80 -3.98
N GLN A 85 -2.99 -10.38 -4.05
CA GLN A 85 -3.42 -8.97 -4.06
C GLN A 85 -2.76 -8.12 -2.94
N GLU A 86 -2.75 -8.64 -1.71
CA GLU A 86 -2.28 -7.92 -0.51
C GLU A 86 -0.77 -8.03 -0.22
N ALA A 87 -0.01 -8.87 -0.93
CA ALA A 87 1.37 -9.21 -0.58
C ALA A 87 2.36 -8.04 -0.79
N ARG A 88 2.62 -7.21 0.22
CA ARG A 88 3.60 -6.10 0.13
C ARG A 88 5.06 -6.65 0.20
N PRO A 89 5.94 -6.35 -0.77
CA PRO A 89 7.35 -6.76 -0.71
C PRO A 89 8.09 -6.16 0.50
N VAL A 90 9.14 -6.84 0.96
CA VAL A 90 9.91 -6.43 2.16
C VAL A 90 10.56 -5.05 1.93
N PRO A 91 10.30 -4.05 2.80
CA PRO A 91 10.89 -2.72 2.64
C PRO A 91 12.37 -2.70 3.08
N ARG A 92 13.09 -1.63 2.70
CA ARG A 92 14.49 -1.34 3.07
C ARG A 92 15.58 -2.27 2.51
N VAL A 93 15.23 -3.39 1.87
CA VAL A 93 16.15 -4.20 1.04
C VAL A 93 16.15 -3.73 -0.41
N THR A 94 17.19 -4.09 -1.18
CA THR A 94 17.21 -3.92 -2.64
C THR A 94 16.36 -4.97 -3.35
N VAL A 95 15.92 -4.66 -4.58
CA VAL A 95 15.18 -5.61 -5.42
C VAL A 95 15.99 -6.88 -5.69
N GLY A 96 17.28 -6.74 -6.01
CA GLY A 96 18.18 -7.86 -6.27
C GLY A 96 18.37 -8.76 -5.04
N GLU A 97 18.57 -8.19 -3.85
CA GLU A 97 18.63 -8.95 -2.59
C GLU A 97 17.33 -9.71 -2.32
N LEU A 98 16.17 -9.09 -2.56
CA LEU A 98 14.86 -9.70 -2.29
C LEU A 98 14.55 -10.86 -3.25
N VAL A 99 14.82 -10.70 -4.55
CA VAL A 99 14.65 -11.79 -5.53
C VAL A 99 15.65 -12.92 -5.25
N THR A 100 16.90 -12.61 -4.90
CA THR A 100 17.91 -13.61 -4.49
C THR A 100 17.49 -14.37 -3.24
N PHE A 101 16.97 -13.67 -2.23
CA PHE A 101 16.45 -14.28 -1.01
C PHE A 101 15.30 -15.26 -1.32
N MET A 102 14.33 -14.85 -2.14
CA MET A 102 13.21 -15.71 -2.54
C MET A 102 13.69 -16.93 -3.34
N ALA A 103 14.49 -16.74 -4.38
CA ALA A 103 15.08 -17.82 -5.17
C ALA A 103 15.77 -18.87 -4.26
N SER A 104 16.56 -18.43 -3.29
CA SER A 104 17.25 -19.31 -2.33
C SER A 104 16.34 -20.06 -1.32
N ARG A 105 15.01 -19.98 -1.44
CA ARG A 105 14.06 -20.81 -0.68
C ARG A 105 13.47 -21.97 -1.48
N HIS A 106 13.66 -22.00 -2.80
CA HIS A 106 13.10 -23.06 -3.65
C HIS A 106 14.15 -24.13 -3.97
N PRO A 107 13.75 -25.40 -4.22
CA PRO A 107 14.70 -26.47 -4.53
C PRO A 107 15.44 -26.31 -5.85
N ALA A 108 14.79 -25.71 -6.86
CA ALA A 108 15.31 -25.53 -8.21
C ALA A 108 14.91 -24.14 -8.76
N PRO A 109 15.48 -23.05 -8.24
CA PRO A 109 15.10 -21.69 -8.64
C PRO A 109 15.67 -21.32 -10.02
N MET A 110 15.00 -20.41 -10.72
CA MET A 110 15.57 -19.81 -11.93
C MET A 110 16.67 -18.78 -11.56
N PRO A 111 17.62 -18.48 -12.49
CA PRO A 111 18.62 -17.45 -12.25
C PRO A 111 17.98 -16.10 -11.93
N VAL A 112 18.51 -15.37 -10.93
CA VAL A 112 17.96 -14.08 -10.49
C VAL A 112 17.88 -13.07 -11.64
N ALA A 113 18.88 -13.03 -12.53
CA ALA A 113 18.84 -12.22 -13.76
C ALA A 113 17.63 -12.55 -14.64
N ARG A 114 17.30 -13.84 -14.82
CA ARG A 114 16.16 -14.31 -15.60
C ARG A 114 14.82 -13.86 -15.01
N ALA A 115 14.70 -13.85 -13.68
CA ALA A 115 13.50 -13.37 -12.98
C ALA A 115 13.34 -11.84 -13.10
N LEU A 116 14.44 -11.09 -13.00
CA LEU A 116 14.46 -9.64 -13.19
C LEU A 116 14.16 -9.26 -14.65
N GLU A 117 14.73 -9.97 -15.62
CA GLU A 117 14.44 -9.84 -17.06
C GLU A 117 12.98 -10.15 -17.38
N LEU A 118 12.42 -11.23 -16.81
CA LEU A 118 11.03 -11.62 -17.03
C LEU A 118 10.06 -10.56 -16.51
N ALA A 119 10.35 -9.90 -15.40
CA ALA A 119 9.60 -8.72 -14.94
C ALA A 119 10.02 -7.41 -15.65
N GLY A 120 11.13 -7.41 -16.38
CA GLY A 120 11.76 -6.28 -17.07
C GLY A 120 12.34 -5.20 -16.15
N ILE A 121 12.73 -5.56 -14.92
CA ILE A 121 13.16 -4.64 -13.84
C ILE A 121 14.67 -4.75 -13.54
N THR A 122 15.47 -5.19 -14.50
CA THR A 122 16.91 -5.38 -14.36
C THR A 122 17.64 -4.10 -13.93
N ASP A 123 17.17 -2.94 -14.41
CA ASP A 123 17.64 -1.60 -14.02
C ASP A 123 17.31 -1.21 -12.56
N LEU A 124 16.27 -1.83 -11.99
CA LEU A 124 15.83 -1.58 -10.61
C LEU A 124 16.53 -2.49 -9.59
N ALA A 125 17.36 -3.45 -10.01
CA ALA A 125 17.99 -4.45 -9.14
C ALA A 125 18.72 -3.84 -7.93
N GLY A 126 19.46 -2.74 -8.14
CA GLY A 126 20.18 -2.03 -7.07
C GLY A 126 19.34 -1.00 -6.30
N ARG A 127 18.08 -0.76 -6.68
CA ARG A 127 17.19 0.18 -5.96
C ARG A 127 16.55 -0.51 -4.76
N ARG A 128 16.30 0.26 -3.70
CA ARG A 128 15.52 -0.20 -2.55
C ARG A 128 14.03 -0.24 -2.85
N VAL A 129 13.35 -1.26 -2.34
CA VAL A 129 11.90 -1.48 -2.50
C VAL A 129 11.07 -0.28 -2.04
N ASP A 130 11.49 0.41 -0.98
CA ASP A 130 10.79 1.58 -0.43
C ASP A 130 11.01 2.89 -1.22
N ARG A 131 11.69 2.83 -2.37
CA ARG A 131 11.88 3.95 -3.32
C ARG A 131 11.27 3.70 -4.70
N LEU A 132 10.38 2.71 -4.80
CA LEU A 132 9.74 2.31 -6.05
C LEU A 132 8.34 2.93 -6.18
N SER A 133 7.90 3.20 -7.42
CA SER A 133 6.50 3.54 -7.71
C SER A 133 5.58 2.33 -7.56
N GLY A 134 4.26 2.54 -7.50
CA GLY A 134 3.28 1.44 -7.39
C GLY A 134 3.43 0.39 -8.50
N GLY A 135 3.55 0.82 -9.76
CA GLY A 135 3.79 -0.09 -10.89
C GLY A 135 5.15 -0.81 -10.81
N GLN A 136 6.20 -0.15 -10.32
CA GLN A 136 7.49 -0.81 -10.07
C GLN A 136 7.39 -1.86 -8.95
N VAL A 137 6.67 -1.58 -7.86
CA VAL A 137 6.38 -2.56 -6.79
C VAL A 137 5.58 -3.75 -7.34
N GLN A 138 4.60 -3.51 -8.22
CA GLN A 138 3.82 -4.57 -8.86
C GLN A 138 4.69 -5.47 -9.75
N ARG A 139 5.64 -4.89 -10.50
CA ARG A 139 6.62 -5.67 -11.28
C ARG A 139 7.62 -6.42 -10.40
N VAL A 140 8.00 -5.86 -9.25
CA VAL A 140 8.79 -6.60 -8.23
C VAL A 140 8.01 -7.79 -7.68
N ARG A 141 6.73 -7.62 -7.31
CA ARG A 141 5.86 -8.75 -6.89
C ARG A 141 5.84 -9.85 -7.96
N PHE A 142 5.70 -9.47 -9.23
CA PHE A 142 5.77 -10.42 -10.34
C PHE A 142 7.15 -11.07 -10.53
N ALA A 143 8.26 -10.42 -10.19
CA ALA A 143 9.59 -11.05 -10.23
C ALA A 143 9.79 -12.11 -9.13
N LEU A 144 9.09 -11.98 -7.99
CA LEU A 144 9.21 -12.92 -6.87
C LEU A 144 8.43 -14.22 -7.11
N ALA A 145 7.26 -14.16 -7.75
CA ALA A 145 6.40 -15.32 -7.95
C ALA A 145 7.01 -16.46 -8.82
N PRO A 146 7.69 -16.20 -9.96
CA PRO A 146 8.37 -17.21 -10.76
C PRO A 146 9.82 -17.47 -10.32
N ALA A 147 10.35 -16.80 -9.28
CA ALA A 147 11.76 -16.94 -8.87
C ALA A 147 12.13 -18.39 -8.49
N GLY A 148 11.17 -19.17 -8.00
CA GLY A 148 11.31 -20.61 -7.70
C GLY A 148 11.13 -21.56 -8.89
N ASP A 149 11.01 -21.02 -10.10
CA ASP A 149 10.65 -21.70 -11.36
C ASP A 149 9.46 -22.70 -11.28
N PRO A 150 8.30 -22.26 -10.76
CA PRO A 150 7.16 -23.14 -10.52
C PRO A 150 6.52 -23.67 -11.81
N ALA A 151 6.04 -24.91 -11.78
CA ALA A 151 5.26 -25.50 -12.87
C ALA A 151 3.84 -24.90 -12.99
N LEU A 152 3.31 -24.30 -11.91
CA LEU A 152 2.06 -23.54 -11.85
C LEU A 152 2.31 -22.15 -11.23
N LEU A 153 2.03 -21.10 -11.98
CA LEU A 153 2.09 -19.71 -11.54
C LEU A 153 0.68 -19.16 -11.35
N VAL A 154 0.35 -18.68 -10.15
CA VAL A 154 -0.95 -18.11 -9.80
C VAL A 154 -0.81 -16.60 -9.56
N LEU A 155 -1.64 -15.80 -10.23
CA LEU A 155 -1.52 -14.35 -10.27
C LEU A 155 -2.87 -13.69 -9.95
N ASP A 156 -2.99 -13.05 -8.80
CA ASP A 156 -4.22 -12.35 -8.38
C ASP A 156 -4.12 -10.86 -8.74
N GLU A 157 -4.99 -10.40 -9.66
CA GLU A 157 -5.05 -9.05 -10.23
C GLU A 157 -3.68 -8.43 -10.60
N PRO A 158 -2.86 -9.10 -11.44
CA PRO A 158 -1.48 -8.69 -11.65
C PRO A 158 -1.32 -7.34 -12.38
N THR A 159 -2.34 -6.90 -13.13
CA THR A 159 -2.34 -5.69 -13.96
C THR A 159 -2.84 -4.43 -13.25
N ALA A 160 -3.42 -4.53 -12.06
CA ALA A 160 -4.19 -3.45 -11.40
C ALA A 160 -3.40 -2.14 -11.17
N ALA A 161 -2.08 -2.21 -10.98
CA ALA A 161 -1.21 -1.05 -10.75
C ALA A 161 -0.27 -0.73 -11.93
N LEU A 162 -0.56 -1.26 -13.13
CA LEU A 162 0.24 -1.08 -14.34
C LEU A 162 -0.47 -0.16 -15.36
N ASP A 163 0.29 0.72 -15.98
CA ASP A 163 -0.11 1.47 -17.18
C ASP A 163 -0.22 0.55 -18.42
N VAL A 164 -0.73 1.09 -19.54
CA VAL A 164 -1.03 0.33 -20.76
C VAL A 164 0.23 -0.35 -21.33
N GLU A 165 1.36 0.35 -21.37
CA GLU A 165 2.62 -0.19 -21.90
C GLU A 165 3.17 -1.30 -20.99
N ALA A 166 3.16 -1.07 -19.67
CA ALA A 166 3.55 -2.06 -18.68
C ALA A 166 2.65 -3.30 -18.69
N ARG A 167 1.33 -3.18 -18.96
CA ARG A 167 0.41 -4.32 -19.17
C ARG A 167 0.79 -5.12 -20.42
N HIS A 168 1.14 -4.46 -21.52
CA HIS A 168 1.60 -5.14 -22.74
C HIS A 168 2.94 -5.87 -22.54
N ALA A 169 3.91 -5.25 -21.85
CA ALA A 169 5.16 -5.92 -21.47
C ALA A 169 4.90 -7.13 -20.55
N PHE A 170 4.06 -6.96 -19.54
CA PHE A 170 3.64 -8.02 -18.62
C PHE A 170 2.99 -9.23 -19.34
N ARG A 171 2.10 -8.97 -20.30
CA ARG A 171 1.52 -9.99 -21.20
C ARG A 171 2.60 -10.77 -21.96
N ALA A 172 3.57 -10.07 -22.55
CA ALA A 172 4.66 -10.71 -23.30
C ALA A 172 5.50 -11.62 -22.40
N SER A 173 5.71 -11.22 -21.14
CA SER A 173 6.38 -12.03 -20.13
C SER A 173 5.58 -13.27 -19.73
N MET A 174 4.29 -13.13 -19.40
CA MET A 174 3.42 -14.29 -19.10
C MET A 174 3.41 -15.31 -20.24
N ARG A 175 3.21 -14.85 -21.49
CA ARG A 175 3.25 -15.71 -22.68
C ARG A 175 4.61 -16.36 -22.93
N THR A 176 5.69 -15.71 -22.52
CA THR A 176 7.05 -16.27 -22.61
C THR A 176 7.33 -17.28 -21.49
N TYR A 177 6.64 -17.16 -20.36
CA TYR A 177 6.63 -18.16 -19.31
C TYR A 177 5.80 -19.39 -19.73
N ALA A 178 4.54 -19.20 -20.14
CA ALA A 178 3.64 -20.28 -20.57
C ALA A 178 4.23 -21.11 -21.72
N ARG A 179 4.81 -20.47 -22.75
CA ARG A 179 5.47 -21.17 -23.89
C ARG A 179 6.64 -22.08 -23.51
N ARG A 180 7.17 -22.01 -22.29
CA ARG A 180 8.19 -22.96 -21.78
C ARG A 180 7.58 -24.20 -21.12
N GLY A 181 6.25 -24.34 -21.13
CA GLY A 181 5.52 -25.48 -20.56
C GLY A 181 4.96 -25.23 -19.15
N HIS A 182 5.13 -24.04 -18.59
CA HIS A 182 4.56 -23.67 -17.29
C HIS A 182 3.07 -23.34 -17.45
N THR A 183 2.28 -23.66 -16.43
CA THR A 183 0.85 -23.34 -16.38
C THR A 183 0.67 -21.97 -15.70
N VAL A 184 -0.19 -21.10 -16.23
CA VAL A 184 -0.41 -19.76 -15.67
C VAL A 184 -1.90 -19.56 -15.42
N LEU A 185 -2.27 -19.29 -14.17
CA LEU A 185 -3.62 -18.91 -13.76
C LEU A 185 -3.60 -17.44 -13.34
N PHE A 186 -4.41 -16.57 -13.97
CA PHE A 186 -4.48 -15.15 -13.59
C PHE A 186 -5.92 -14.66 -13.43
N SER A 187 -6.26 -14.03 -12.29
CA SER A 187 -7.54 -13.33 -12.15
C SER A 187 -7.48 -11.95 -12.81
N THR A 188 -8.62 -11.54 -13.35
CA THR A 188 -8.90 -10.15 -13.73
C THR A 188 -10.41 -9.92 -13.63
N HIS A 189 -10.81 -8.67 -13.41
CA HIS A 189 -12.19 -8.22 -13.55
C HIS A 189 -12.46 -7.59 -14.94
N HIS A 190 -11.43 -7.42 -15.77
CA HIS A 190 -11.55 -6.89 -17.13
C HIS A 190 -11.73 -8.03 -18.14
N LEU A 191 -12.89 -8.06 -18.83
CA LEU A 191 -13.18 -9.06 -19.87
C LEU A 191 -12.15 -9.02 -21.01
N GLU A 192 -11.72 -7.82 -21.40
CA GLU A 192 -10.72 -7.61 -22.46
C GLU A 192 -9.36 -8.24 -22.13
N GLU A 193 -8.95 -8.20 -20.86
CA GLU A 193 -7.71 -8.86 -20.42
C GLU A 193 -7.85 -10.39 -20.44
N ALA A 194 -9.01 -10.92 -20.02
CA ALA A 194 -9.28 -12.35 -20.09
C ALA A 194 -9.29 -12.86 -21.55
N ASP A 195 -10.00 -12.18 -22.45
CA ASP A 195 -10.12 -12.54 -23.88
C ASP A 195 -8.79 -12.38 -24.63
N ALA A 196 -8.00 -11.34 -24.31
CA ALA A 196 -6.71 -11.11 -24.96
C ALA A 196 -5.58 -12.02 -24.47
N TYR A 197 -5.64 -12.56 -23.24
CA TYR A 197 -4.51 -13.21 -22.57
C TYR A 197 -4.71 -14.69 -22.22
N ALA A 198 -5.95 -15.15 -22.00
CA ALA A 198 -6.21 -16.53 -21.61
C ALA A 198 -6.47 -17.45 -22.81
N ASP A 199 -5.93 -18.66 -22.76
CA ASP A 199 -6.29 -19.76 -23.67
C ASP A 199 -7.69 -20.29 -23.32
N ARG A 200 -8.06 -20.26 -22.03
CA ARG A 200 -9.37 -20.67 -21.50
C ARG A 200 -9.86 -19.75 -20.39
N ILE A 201 -11.15 -19.40 -20.43
CA ILE A 201 -11.84 -18.55 -19.47
C ILE A 201 -12.84 -19.39 -18.69
N VAL A 202 -12.84 -19.23 -17.36
CA VAL A 202 -13.75 -19.89 -16.42
C VAL A 202 -14.58 -18.81 -15.74
N VAL A 203 -15.90 -18.81 -15.91
CA VAL A 203 -16.78 -17.79 -15.33
C VAL A 203 -17.34 -18.28 -14.00
N ILE A 204 -17.11 -17.51 -12.95
CA ILE A 204 -17.53 -17.80 -11.57
C ILE A 204 -18.61 -16.79 -11.14
N ASP A 205 -19.75 -17.27 -10.63
CA ASP A 205 -20.75 -16.47 -9.89
C ASP A 205 -21.09 -17.17 -8.57
N ARG A 206 -21.18 -16.40 -7.48
CA ARG A 206 -21.57 -16.88 -6.14
C ARG A 206 -20.90 -18.21 -5.71
N GLY A 207 -19.59 -18.33 -5.96
CA GLY A 207 -18.80 -19.50 -5.58
C GLY A 207 -19.00 -20.75 -6.46
N ARG A 208 -19.74 -20.65 -7.58
CA ARG A 208 -19.97 -21.73 -8.55
C ARG A 208 -19.44 -21.36 -9.93
N ILE A 209 -19.05 -22.36 -10.70
CA ILE A 209 -18.64 -22.20 -12.10
C ILE A 209 -19.91 -22.23 -12.96
N VAL A 210 -20.09 -21.21 -13.79
CA VAL A 210 -21.30 -20.97 -14.59
C VAL A 210 -21.08 -21.24 -16.07
N ALA A 211 -19.84 -21.01 -16.55
CA ALA A 211 -19.44 -21.26 -17.93
C ALA A 211 -17.93 -21.51 -18.01
N GLU A 212 -17.51 -22.30 -19.00
CA GLU A 212 -16.11 -22.50 -19.36
C GLU A 212 -15.98 -22.51 -20.89
N GLY A 213 -14.88 -21.97 -21.42
CA GLY A 213 -14.60 -22.01 -22.85
C GLY A 213 -13.32 -21.28 -23.24
N THR A 214 -12.90 -21.41 -24.49
CA THR A 214 -11.83 -20.58 -25.04
C THR A 214 -12.31 -19.15 -25.24
N ALA A 215 -11.38 -18.18 -25.29
CA ALA A 215 -11.65 -16.78 -25.62
C ALA A 215 -12.64 -16.64 -26.81
N THR A 216 -12.37 -17.31 -27.93
CA THR A 216 -13.25 -17.30 -29.12
C THR A 216 -14.67 -17.84 -28.86
N THR A 217 -14.83 -18.83 -27.99
CA THR A 217 -16.15 -19.46 -27.71
C THR A 217 -17.00 -18.60 -26.76
N CYS A 218 -16.34 -17.81 -25.91
CA CYS A 218 -16.95 -16.88 -24.97
C CYS A 218 -17.18 -15.48 -25.57
N GLY A 219 -16.20 -14.93 -26.30
CA GLY A 219 -16.21 -13.57 -26.85
C GLY A 219 -16.86 -13.41 -28.24
N ALA A 220 -16.56 -14.27 -29.21
CA ALA A 220 -16.76 -13.98 -30.64
C ALA A 220 -18.19 -14.17 -31.21
N GLY A 221 -19.23 -14.08 -30.38
CA GLY A 221 -20.62 -14.23 -30.86
C GLY A 221 -21.75 -14.01 -29.84
N ARG A 222 -21.42 -13.66 -28.59
CA ARG A 222 -22.41 -13.40 -27.52
C ARG A 222 -22.21 -12.09 -26.76
N ALA A 223 -21.25 -11.26 -27.16
CA ALA A 223 -21.03 -9.93 -26.56
C ALA A 223 -22.30 -9.06 -26.51
N ALA A 224 -23.19 -9.17 -27.52
CA ALA A 224 -24.49 -8.48 -27.55
C ALA A 224 -25.48 -8.88 -26.44
N THR A 225 -25.22 -9.97 -25.70
CA THR A 225 -26.03 -10.42 -24.55
C THR A 225 -25.32 -10.27 -23.21
N TRP A 226 -24.08 -9.76 -23.21
CA TRP A 226 -23.25 -9.60 -22.01
C TRP A 226 -23.09 -8.12 -21.64
N SER A 227 -24.21 -7.40 -21.58
CA SER A 227 -24.25 -6.05 -20.99
C SER A 227 -24.22 -6.13 -19.46
N PRO A 228 -23.41 -5.30 -18.76
CA PRO A 228 -23.47 -5.18 -17.31
C PRO A 228 -24.85 -4.75 -16.78
N TRP A 229 -25.63 -4.06 -17.63
CA TRP A 229 -26.87 -3.37 -17.26
C TRP A 229 -28.14 -4.22 -17.43
N THR A 230 -28.11 -5.34 -18.15
CA THR A 230 -29.27 -6.23 -18.33
C THR A 230 -29.28 -7.38 -17.32
N TRP A 231 -29.29 -7.05 -16.03
CA TRP A 231 -29.57 -7.98 -14.93
C TRP A 231 -30.74 -7.48 -14.08
N GLN A 232 -31.95 -7.56 -14.63
CA GLN A 232 -33.16 -7.48 -13.80
C GLN A 232 -33.29 -8.76 -12.98
N ALA A 233 -33.34 -8.60 -11.65
CA ALA A 233 -33.65 -9.70 -10.75
C ALA A 233 -35.09 -10.17 -10.99
N GLY A 234 -35.29 -11.40 -11.46
CA GLY A 234 -36.62 -12.04 -11.46
C GLY A 234 -37.08 -12.84 -12.69
N SER A 235 -36.29 -13.00 -13.77
CA SER A 235 -36.74 -13.80 -14.92
C SER A 235 -36.21 -15.26 -14.91
N PRO A 236 -37.09 -16.28 -14.90
CA PRO A 236 -36.67 -17.69 -14.95
C PRO A 236 -36.68 -18.23 -16.39
N ARG A 237 -35.60 -18.01 -17.16
CA ARG A 237 -35.42 -18.67 -18.46
C ARG A 237 -34.01 -19.22 -18.68
N THR A 238 -33.98 -20.37 -19.35
CA THR A 238 -32.83 -21.28 -19.50
C THR A 238 -31.69 -20.72 -20.35
N TRP A 239 -30.45 -20.97 -19.91
CA TRP A 239 -29.24 -20.75 -20.70
C TRP A 239 -29.27 -21.54 -22.04
N PRO A 240 -28.81 -20.95 -23.16
CA PRO A 240 -28.55 -21.72 -24.37
C PRO A 240 -27.41 -22.71 -24.11
N ARG A 241 -27.71 -24.01 -24.12
CA ARG A 241 -26.68 -25.06 -24.03
C ARG A 241 -25.68 -24.91 -25.18
N CYS A 242 -24.45 -24.45 -24.89
CA CYS A 242 -23.31 -24.77 -25.74
C CYS A 242 -23.20 -26.30 -25.82
N ARG A 243 -23.40 -26.87 -27.01
CA ARG A 243 -23.11 -28.30 -27.23
C ARG A 243 -21.61 -28.48 -27.16
N ALA A 244 -21.11 -29.05 -26.07
CA ALA A 244 -19.78 -29.63 -26.04
C ALA A 244 -19.69 -30.70 -27.13
N SER A 245 -18.95 -30.43 -28.20
CA SER A 245 -18.61 -31.40 -29.24
C SER A 245 -17.51 -32.35 -28.74
N GLY A 246 -17.84 -33.14 -27.72
CA GLY A 246 -16.94 -34.07 -27.04
C GLY A 246 -17.73 -35.19 -26.39
N ARG A 247 -17.95 -36.29 -27.11
CA ARG A 247 -18.69 -37.47 -26.62
C ARG A 247 -17.78 -38.29 -25.68
N TRP A 248 -17.77 -37.95 -24.40
CA TRP A 248 -17.18 -38.80 -23.35
C TRP A 248 -18.24 -39.71 -22.72
N ARG A 249 -17.91 -41.00 -22.61
CA ARG A 249 -18.81 -42.05 -22.13
C ARG A 249 -18.41 -42.40 -20.69
N TRP A 250 -19.29 -42.14 -19.73
CA TRP A 250 -19.10 -42.57 -18.34
C TRP A 250 -19.07 -44.11 -18.25
N PRO A 251 -18.09 -44.70 -17.54
CA PRO A 251 -18.20 -46.08 -17.05
C PRO A 251 -19.23 -46.09 -15.91
N ALA A 252 -20.24 -46.94 -16.01
CA ALA A 252 -21.22 -47.11 -14.93
C ALA A 252 -20.65 -48.02 -13.83
N THR A 253 -20.48 -47.49 -12.62
CA THR A 253 -20.49 -48.31 -11.40
C THR A 253 -21.94 -48.37 -10.90
N GLY A 254 -22.46 -49.59 -10.74
CA GLY A 254 -23.90 -49.84 -10.60
C GLY A 254 -24.49 -49.42 -9.24
N PRO A 255 -25.81 -49.14 -9.18
CA PRO A 255 -26.48 -48.78 -7.93
C PRO A 255 -26.93 -50.01 -7.13
N GLY A 256 -26.64 -50.00 -5.83
CA GLY A 256 -27.38 -50.81 -4.86
C GLY A 256 -28.83 -50.32 -4.77
N SER A 257 -29.78 -51.26 -4.75
CA SER A 257 -31.21 -50.99 -4.89
C SER A 257 -31.88 -50.48 -3.61
N VAL A 258 -32.77 -49.49 -3.73
CA VAL A 258 -34.07 -49.49 -3.03
C VAL A 258 -35.16 -49.09 -4.02
N ARG A 259 -36.31 -49.78 -3.98
CA ARG A 259 -37.45 -49.57 -4.88
C ARG A 259 -38.39 -48.49 -4.36
N THR A 260 -38.93 -47.66 -5.26
CA THR A 260 -40.36 -47.28 -5.25
C THR A 260 -40.85 -46.94 -6.66
N THR A 261 -41.87 -47.68 -7.12
CA THR A 261 -42.81 -47.31 -8.21
C THR A 261 -44.14 -46.89 -7.54
N PRO A 262 -45.12 -46.22 -8.18
CA PRO A 262 -45.48 -46.19 -9.62
C PRO A 262 -45.64 -44.73 -10.18
N THR A 263 -46.29 -44.36 -11.30
CA THR A 263 -47.20 -45.06 -12.25
C THR A 263 -47.14 -44.49 -13.69
N ARG A 264 -47.68 -45.27 -14.64
CA ARG A 264 -48.17 -44.95 -16.01
C ARG A 264 -48.65 -43.50 -16.29
N ARG A 265 -48.39 -43.01 -17.52
CA ARG A 265 -49.35 -43.11 -18.67
C ARG A 265 -48.69 -42.96 -20.05
N ARG A 266 -49.28 -43.62 -21.06
CA ARG A 266 -48.91 -43.59 -22.50
C ARG A 266 -49.96 -42.82 -23.31
N SER A 267 -49.53 -42.14 -24.38
CA SER A 267 -50.27 -41.93 -25.65
C SER A 267 -49.31 -41.32 -26.69
N ARG A 268 -48.88 -42.05 -27.73
CA ARG A 268 -49.49 -42.24 -29.07
C ARG A 268 -49.19 -41.10 -30.08
N TRP A 269 -48.25 -41.37 -31.01
CA TRP A 269 -48.34 -41.36 -32.50
C TRP A 269 -49.42 -40.49 -33.22
N PRO A 270 -49.25 -40.13 -34.53
CA PRO A 270 -48.02 -39.80 -35.28
C PRO A 270 -48.18 -38.80 -36.48
N GLY A 271 -47.09 -38.52 -37.22
CA GLY A 271 -47.09 -38.76 -38.68
C GLY A 271 -46.66 -37.65 -39.66
N TRP A 272 -46.33 -38.10 -40.89
CA TRP A 272 -46.14 -37.38 -42.17
C TRP A 272 -44.96 -36.37 -42.24
N ALA A 273 -43.88 -36.50 -43.04
CA ALA A 273 -43.54 -37.12 -44.34
C ALA A 273 -43.69 -36.18 -45.56
N ARG A 274 -42.56 -36.00 -46.30
CA ARG A 274 -42.29 -35.39 -47.65
C ARG A 274 -41.10 -34.39 -47.58
N SER A 275 -40.31 -34.10 -48.62
CA SER A 275 -39.76 -34.88 -49.77
C SER A 275 -38.93 -33.94 -50.67
N GLY A 276 -37.84 -34.42 -51.30
CA GLY A 276 -37.10 -33.70 -52.35
C GLY A 276 -35.78 -33.05 -51.86
N ALA A 277 -34.56 -33.30 -52.34
CA ALA A 277 -33.94 -33.97 -53.51
C ALA A 277 -33.32 -33.04 -54.56
N ARG A 278 -32.13 -33.43 -55.05
CA ARG A 278 -31.28 -32.81 -56.11
C ARG A 278 -30.51 -31.54 -55.67
N GLY A 279 -29.28 -31.29 -56.13
CA GLY A 279 -28.44 -32.08 -57.04
C GLY A 279 -26.97 -31.62 -57.07
N ALA A 280 -26.13 -32.53 -57.56
CA ALA A 280 -24.68 -32.44 -57.67
C ALA A 280 -24.16 -31.48 -58.76
N ARG A 281 -22.86 -31.10 -58.67
CA ARG A 281 -21.84 -31.41 -59.71
C ARG A 281 -20.40 -31.12 -59.24
N ARG A 282 -19.44 -31.82 -59.86
CA ARG A 282 -17.97 -31.72 -59.72
C ARG A 282 -17.38 -30.90 -60.87
N THR A 283 -16.17 -30.35 -60.67
CA THR A 283 -15.13 -30.23 -61.73
C THR A 283 -13.72 -30.23 -61.11
N VAL A 284 -12.68 -30.44 -61.93
CA VAL A 284 -11.40 -31.08 -61.54
C VAL A 284 -10.23 -30.55 -62.40
N VAL A 285 -9.14 -30.04 -61.75
CA VAL A 285 -7.68 -30.13 -62.14
C VAL A 285 -7.25 -29.38 -63.45
N PRO A 286 -5.94 -29.14 -63.83
CA PRO A 286 -4.61 -29.10 -63.15
C PRO A 286 -3.83 -27.74 -63.27
N GLY A 287 -2.58 -27.66 -62.75
CA GLY A 287 -1.53 -26.79 -63.35
C GLY A 287 -0.35 -26.34 -62.44
N GLN A 288 0.90 -26.71 -62.78
CA GLN A 288 2.18 -26.19 -62.22
C GLN A 288 2.84 -25.23 -63.25
N PRO A 289 3.90 -24.40 -62.98
CA PRO A 289 5.22 -24.83 -62.46
C PRO A 289 6.03 -23.81 -61.59
N VAL A 290 7.31 -24.11 -61.33
CA VAL A 290 8.32 -23.34 -60.55
C VAL A 290 9.33 -22.62 -61.48
N PRO A 291 9.91 -21.48 -61.07
CA PRO A 291 11.37 -21.31 -61.28
C PRO A 291 12.17 -20.56 -60.16
N ARG A 292 13.48 -20.81 -60.16
CA ARG A 292 14.62 -19.97 -59.68
C ARG A 292 15.43 -19.56 -60.95
N PRO A 293 16.30 -18.50 -61.03
CA PRO A 293 17.43 -18.26 -60.10
C PRO A 293 17.97 -16.79 -59.98
N ALA A 294 19.13 -16.63 -59.29
CA ALA A 294 20.19 -15.60 -59.46
C ALA A 294 19.86 -14.07 -59.34
N ALA A 295 20.80 -13.11 -59.26
CA ALA A 295 22.06 -12.88 -58.51
C ALA A 295 22.75 -11.60 -59.07
N ARG A 296 23.16 -10.64 -58.22
CA ARG A 296 24.15 -9.51 -58.38
C ARG A 296 23.81 -8.44 -57.32
N SER A 297 24.66 -7.89 -56.43
CA SER A 297 26.11 -7.61 -56.29
C SER A 297 26.54 -6.16 -56.64
N VAL A 298 26.66 -5.30 -55.61
CA VAL A 298 27.66 -4.22 -55.36
C VAL A 298 27.48 -3.88 -53.86
N GLY A 299 28.45 -3.57 -52.98
CA GLY A 299 29.92 -3.54 -52.99
C GLY A 299 30.38 -2.75 -51.74
N VAL A 300 31.34 -3.24 -50.92
CA VAL A 300 32.77 -2.80 -50.92
C VAL A 300 32.99 -1.48 -50.12
N HIS A 301 33.92 -1.25 -49.16
CA HIS A 301 35.07 -1.94 -48.50
C HIS A 301 35.01 -1.66 -46.96
N ALA A 302 35.40 -2.51 -46.00
CA ALA A 302 36.69 -3.13 -45.66
C ALA A 302 37.72 -2.22 -44.93
N HIS A 303 37.84 -2.38 -43.59
CA HIS A 303 38.98 -2.91 -42.81
C HIS A 303 40.37 -3.12 -43.50
N PRO A 304 41.53 -3.32 -42.80
CA PRO A 304 41.81 -3.39 -41.34
C PRO A 304 43.13 -2.66 -40.81
N PRO A 305 44.19 -3.28 -40.20
CA PRO A 305 44.44 -3.33 -38.74
C PRO A 305 45.88 -2.94 -38.22
N VAL A 306 46.18 -3.27 -36.94
CA VAL A 306 47.50 -3.73 -36.35
C VAL A 306 48.36 -2.79 -35.44
N ARG A 307 48.58 -3.28 -34.20
CA ARG A 307 49.73 -3.22 -33.24
C ARG A 307 50.52 -1.91 -32.92
N ALA A 308 50.47 -1.57 -31.63
CA ALA A 308 51.58 -1.50 -30.64
C ALA A 308 52.89 -0.72 -30.89
N ALA A 309 53.04 0.39 -30.16
CA ALA A 309 54.25 0.93 -29.49
C ALA A 309 53.80 2.05 -28.50
N GLY A 310 54.54 2.51 -27.48
CA GLY A 310 55.83 2.01 -26.97
C GLY A 310 56.87 3.07 -26.58
N ASP A 311 56.55 4.16 -25.84
CA ASP A 311 57.49 4.95 -24.98
C ASP A 311 56.71 6.08 -24.24
N ARG A 312 56.91 6.42 -22.95
CA ARG A 312 58.05 6.96 -22.14
C ARG A 312 58.25 8.50 -22.18
N ARG A 313 57.86 9.12 -21.06
CA ARG A 313 58.53 10.19 -20.29
C ARG A 313 58.99 11.50 -20.97
N SER A 314 58.27 12.58 -20.67
CA SER A 314 58.77 13.89 -20.15
C SER A 314 57.55 14.78 -19.85
N GLY A 315 57.55 15.79 -18.97
CA GLY A 315 58.58 16.30 -18.05
C GLY A 315 58.42 17.81 -17.84
N GLY A 316 57.92 18.24 -16.67
CA GLY A 316 57.71 19.66 -16.29
C GLY A 316 56.48 20.33 -16.93
N SER A 317 55.90 21.42 -16.43
CA SER A 317 55.94 22.14 -15.14
C SER A 317 55.14 23.43 -15.37
N GLY A 318 54.09 23.71 -14.61
CA GLY A 318 53.29 24.92 -14.80
C GLY A 318 52.15 25.02 -13.78
N ALA A 319 52.19 26.03 -12.91
CA ALA A 319 51.29 26.14 -11.76
C ALA A 319 49.91 26.73 -12.11
N GLY A 320 48.85 26.17 -11.53
CA GLY A 320 47.48 26.68 -11.68
C GLY A 320 46.57 26.23 -10.54
N ARG A 321 46.35 27.10 -9.55
CA ARG A 321 45.62 26.78 -8.30
C ARG A 321 44.12 26.53 -8.56
N ARG A 322 43.56 25.46 -8.00
CA ARG A 322 42.18 25.44 -7.45
C ARG A 322 41.98 24.27 -6.47
N CYS A 323 41.18 24.50 -5.43
CA CYS A 323 41.22 23.73 -4.18
C CYS A 323 40.50 22.37 -4.23
N HIS A 324 40.90 21.49 -3.30
CA HIS A 324 40.31 20.17 -3.07
C HIS A 324 38.85 20.20 -2.63
N HIS A 325 38.06 19.25 -3.13
CA HIS A 325 37.58 18.15 -2.27
C HIS A 325 37.19 16.91 -3.09
N ARG A 326 38.03 15.87 -3.06
CA ARG A 326 37.60 14.49 -3.35
C ARG A 326 37.09 13.85 -2.05
N PRO A 327 36.10 12.94 -2.15
CA PRO A 327 35.88 11.89 -1.16
C PRO A 327 36.33 10.53 -1.73
N ASP A 328 37.62 10.20 -1.62
CA ASP A 328 38.11 8.85 -1.96
C ASP A 328 38.04 7.92 -0.74
N GLY A 329 37.37 6.79 -0.94
CA GLY A 329 37.70 5.47 -0.40
C GLY A 329 38.17 5.32 1.05
N LEU A 330 37.30 4.74 1.89
CA LEU A 330 37.73 3.75 2.87
C LEU A 330 36.75 2.57 2.91
N ALA A 331 36.92 1.68 1.94
CA ALA A 331 36.38 0.33 1.97
C ALA A 331 37.02 -0.45 3.13
N ARG A 332 36.45 -0.32 4.34
CA ARG A 332 36.73 -1.25 5.43
C ARG A 332 35.83 -2.46 5.29
N SER A 333 36.45 -3.61 5.02
CA SER A 333 35.83 -4.91 5.05
C SER A 333 35.20 -5.18 6.42
N VAL A 334 33.88 -4.99 6.51
CA VAL A 334 33.11 -5.42 7.68
C VAL A 334 33.06 -6.94 7.64
N ARG A 335 34.06 -7.57 8.26
CA ARG A 335 34.14 -9.01 8.46
C ARG A 335 33.04 -9.40 9.46
N PHE A 336 31.82 -9.57 8.97
CA PHE A 336 30.68 -10.03 9.76
C PHE A 336 31.02 -11.40 10.35
N VAL A 337 31.32 -11.43 11.66
CA VAL A 337 31.40 -12.67 12.41
C VAL A 337 29.99 -13.24 12.49
N ARG A 338 29.75 -14.31 11.72
CA ARG A 338 28.53 -15.13 11.79
C ARG A 338 28.38 -15.70 13.21
N CYS A 339 27.58 -15.05 14.05
CA CYS A 339 26.96 -15.70 15.20
C CYS A 339 25.63 -16.32 14.75
N ALA A 340 25.72 -17.45 14.03
CA ALA A 340 24.56 -18.28 13.79
C ALA A 340 24.23 -19.07 15.07
N VAL A 341 23.16 -18.70 15.76
CA VAL A 341 22.57 -19.54 16.82
C VAL A 341 21.77 -20.64 16.13
N VAL A 342 22.43 -21.74 15.81
CA VAL A 342 21.78 -22.99 15.40
C VAL A 342 21.46 -23.77 16.69
N PRO A 343 20.21 -24.20 16.94
CA PRO A 343 19.92 -25.11 18.03
C PRO A 343 20.47 -26.51 17.68
N PRO A 344 21.24 -27.18 18.57
CA PRO A 344 21.74 -28.51 18.28
C PRO A 344 20.58 -29.51 18.34
N SER A 345 20.38 -30.26 17.25
CA SER A 345 19.47 -31.39 17.18
C SER A 345 20.28 -32.67 17.01
N GLY A 346 20.18 -33.58 17.98
CA GLY A 346 20.56 -34.99 17.86
C GLY A 346 22.06 -35.33 17.85
N GLY A 347 22.50 -36.03 18.90
CA GLY A 347 23.51 -37.10 18.86
C GLY A 347 24.91 -36.81 18.32
N ASP A 348 25.92 -36.80 19.20
CA ASP A 348 27.01 -37.80 19.14
C ASP A 348 27.87 -37.78 20.41
N HIS A 349 28.57 -38.89 20.67
CA HIS A 349 29.26 -39.17 21.93
C HIS A 349 30.67 -38.58 22.05
N LEU A 350 31.02 -38.19 23.29
CA LEU A 350 32.36 -38.21 23.89
C LEU A 350 33.53 -37.49 23.19
N THR A 351 33.93 -36.33 23.73
CA THR A 351 35.30 -36.14 24.27
C THR A 351 35.36 -34.89 25.15
N GLY A 352 36.10 -34.95 26.26
CA GLY A 352 36.20 -33.84 27.21
C GLY A 352 37.10 -32.71 26.71
N GLY A 353 36.58 -31.49 26.60
CA GLY A 353 37.36 -30.35 26.09
C GLY A 353 36.72 -28.98 26.28
N ASN A 354 37.10 -28.29 27.36
CA ASN A 354 37.17 -26.82 27.44
C ASN A 354 35.84 -26.01 27.43
N THR A 355 34.93 -26.33 28.36
CA THR A 355 33.70 -25.54 28.66
C THR A 355 33.96 -24.13 29.21
N LYS A 356 35.20 -23.75 29.56
CA LYS A 356 35.53 -22.44 30.17
C LYS A 356 35.68 -21.30 29.14
N MET A 357 36.06 -21.57 27.89
CA MET A 357 36.31 -20.52 26.89
C MET A 357 35.05 -19.95 26.23
N THR A 358 33.92 -20.64 26.28
CA THR A 358 32.64 -20.20 25.68
C THR A 358 31.99 -19.06 26.48
N TRP A 359 32.00 -19.15 27.81
CA TRP A 359 31.39 -18.16 28.72
C TRP A 359 32.05 -16.79 28.59
N VAL A 360 33.39 -16.73 28.61
CA VAL A 360 34.15 -15.46 28.47
C VAL A 360 33.90 -14.77 27.13
N ARG A 361 33.75 -15.54 26.04
CA ARG A 361 33.35 -15.01 24.72
C ARG A 361 31.92 -14.45 24.74
N GLY A 362 30.97 -15.15 25.36
CA GLY A 362 29.59 -14.68 25.55
C GLY A 362 29.51 -13.37 26.34
N VAL A 363 30.26 -13.27 27.45
CA VAL A 363 30.35 -12.05 28.27
C VAL A 363 30.97 -10.89 27.48
N ARG A 364 32.09 -11.11 26.77
CA ARG A 364 32.70 -10.08 25.90
C ARG A 364 31.74 -9.59 24.82
N CYS A 365 31.03 -10.49 24.15
CA CYS A 365 30.04 -10.13 23.13
C CYS A 365 28.89 -9.28 23.70
N ARG A 366 28.36 -9.65 24.88
CA ARG A 366 27.30 -8.89 25.56
C ARG A 366 27.77 -7.50 26.02
N ILE A 367 29.02 -7.38 26.49
CA ILE A 367 29.63 -6.08 26.83
C ILE A 367 29.83 -5.21 25.58
N GLN A 368 30.25 -5.79 24.45
CA GLN A 368 30.39 -5.06 23.19
C GLN A 368 29.05 -4.55 22.66
N ALA A 369 27.98 -5.35 22.74
CA ALA A 369 26.62 -4.94 22.39
C ALA A 369 26.14 -3.75 23.24
N LEU A 370 26.26 -3.84 24.57
CA LEU A 370 25.89 -2.75 25.50
C LEU A 370 26.70 -1.47 25.25
N ARG A 371 27.98 -1.58 24.89
CA ARG A 371 28.80 -0.41 24.49
C ARG A 371 28.28 0.21 23.19
N ALA A 372 28.01 -0.59 22.17
CA ALA A 372 27.48 -0.10 20.89
C ALA A 372 26.13 0.63 21.06
N GLU A 373 25.21 0.03 21.83
CA GLU A 373 23.91 0.62 22.17
C GLU A 373 24.06 1.97 22.90
N ARG A 374 24.96 2.05 23.90
CA ARG A 374 25.27 3.30 24.61
C ARG A 374 25.81 4.40 23.67
N HIS A 375 26.67 4.04 22.72
CA HIS A 375 27.19 5.00 21.73
C HIS A 375 26.09 5.49 20.77
N GLN A 376 25.22 4.60 20.30
CA GLN A 376 24.09 4.96 19.43
C GLN A 376 23.09 5.88 20.14
N TRP A 377 22.72 5.55 21.39
CA TRP A 377 21.80 6.37 22.19
C TRP A 377 22.39 7.77 22.46
N ARG A 378 23.67 7.86 22.84
CA ARG A 378 24.37 9.15 23.02
C ARG A 378 24.34 10.00 21.75
N ALA A 379 24.70 9.41 20.61
CA ALA A 379 24.71 10.12 19.33
C ALA A 379 23.30 10.60 18.92
N ALA A 380 22.26 9.80 19.16
CA ALA A 380 20.88 10.21 18.91
C ALA A 380 20.43 11.36 19.84
N HIS A 381 20.79 11.28 21.12
CA HIS A 381 20.43 12.27 22.13
C HIS A 381 21.14 13.62 21.92
N GLU A 382 22.39 13.62 21.43
CA GLU A 382 23.08 14.85 21.05
C GLU A 382 22.51 15.49 19.78
N ARG A 383 22.18 14.71 18.75
CA ARG A 383 21.46 15.22 17.56
C ARG A 383 20.14 15.86 17.94
N PHE A 384 19.38 15.24 18.85
CA PHE A 384 18.13 15.78 19.35
C PHE A 384 18.32 17.13 20.07
N LYS A 385 19.30 17.21 20.99
CA LYS A 385 19.67 18.47 21.67
C LYS A 385 20.13 19.54 20.69
N ALA A 386 20.88 19.18 19.64
CA ALA A 386 21.30 20.10 18.58
C ALA A 386 20.10 20.63 17.78
N ALA A 387 19.15 19.76 17.42
CA ALA A 387 17.92 20.15 16.71
C ALA A 387 17.06 21.12 17.53
N GLN A 388 16.81 20.83 18.82
CA GLN A 388 16.07 21.77 19.68
C GLN A 388 16.80 23.12 19.86
N ARG A 389 18.13 23.11 19.99
CA ARG A 389 18.94 24.35 20.06
C ARG A 389 18.85 25.15 18.75
N ALA A 390 18.80 24.49 17.60
CA ALA A 390 18.64 25.13 16.30
C ALA A 390 17.22 25.72 16.13
N ALA A 391 16.17 24.99 16.52
CA ALA A 391 14.79 25.47 16.48
C ALA A 391 14.59 26.73 17.34
N ARG A 392 15.05 26.71 18.60
CA ARG A 392 15.03 27.87 19.51
C ARG A 392 15.77 29.08 18.95
N LYS A 393 16.91 28.88 18.27
CA LYS A 393 17.66 29.96 17.60
C LYS A 393 16.92 30.56 16.40
N GLN A 394 15.97 29.84 15.81
CA GLN A 394 15.15 30.29 14.67
C GLN A 394 13.80 30.89 15.11
N GLY A 395 13.58 31.11 16.40
CA GLY A 395 12.31 31.61 16.94
C GLY A 395 11.14 30.62 16.79
N LYS A 396 11.40 29.37 16.38
CA LYS A 396 10.38 28.33 16.28
C LYS A 396 10.19 27.66 17.64
N GLU A 397 8.94 27.37 17.99
CA GLU A 397 8.65 26.55 19.15
C GLU A 397 9.35 25.18 19.03
N PRO A 398 9.81 24.59 20.15
CA PRO A 398 10.43 23.28 20.11
C PRO A 398 9.43 22.25 19.60
N ASP A 399 9.82 21.47 18.60
CA ASP A 399 9.02 20.38 18.04
C ASP A 399 8.51 19.43 19.12
N VAL A 400 7.22 19.58 19.48
CA VAL A 400 6.51 18.78 20.49
C VAL A 400 6.26 17.36 19.96
N ASP A 401 6.26 17.17 18.64
CA ASP A 401 6.07 15.89 17.98
C ASP A 401 7.32 15.01 17.99
N HIS A 402 8.49 15.54 18.35
CA HIS A 402 9.70 14.73 18.55
C HIS A 402 10.28 14.83 19.98
N PRO A 403 9.83 14.03 20.97
CA PRO A 403 10.34 14.04 22.35
C PRO A 403 11.74 13.43 22.53
N GLY A 404 12.45 13.15 21.43
CA GLY A 404 13.81 12.58 21.43
C GLY A 404 13.87 11.05 21.49
N PRO A 405 15.08 10.47 21.61
CA PRO A 405 15.27 9.03 21.65
C PRO A 405 14.62 8.41 22.90
N PRO A 406 14.10 7.16 22.81
CA PRO A 406 13.43 6.52 23.93
C PRO A 406 14.33 6.42 25.17
N PRO A 407 13.76 6.46 26.38
CA PRO A 407 14.50 6.16 27.59
C PRO A 407 15.00 4.71 27.52
N THR A 408 16.20 4.47 28.06
CA THR A 408 16.87 3.17 28.08
C THR A 408 17.31 2.85 29.50
N GLY A 409 17.78 1.62 29.76
CA GLY A 409 18.28 1.20 31.08
C GLY A 409 19.35 2.13 31.68
N PHE A 410 20.07 2.87 30.84
CA PHE A 410 21.04 3.89 31.26
C PHE A 410 20.43 5.05 32.05
N ALA A 411 19.14 5.37 31.86
CA ALA A 411 18.46 6.44 32.60
C ALA A 411 18.25 6.10 34.09
N LEU A 412 18.23 4.80 34.43
CA LEU A 412 17.98 4.30 35.78
C LEU A 412 19.28 3.89 36.52
N LEU A 413 20.44 3.93 35.85
CA LEU A 413 21.75 3.68 36.46
C LEU A 413 22.14 4.65 37.58
N PRO A 414 21.88 5.98 37.51
CA PRO A 414 22.34 6.90 38.55
C PRO A 414 21.79 6.57 39.94
N TRP A 415 20.62 5.93 40.01
CA TRP A 415 19.98 5.54 41.27
C TRP A 415 20.79 4.48 42.05
N LEU A 416 21.68 3.71 41.41
CA LEU A 416 22.60 2.80 42.12
C LEU A 416 23.51 3.54 43.13
N LEU A 417 23.72 4.85 42.98
CA LEU A 417 24.42 5.68 43.96
C LEU A 417 23.68 5.76 45.31
N MET A 418 22.37 5.48 45.35
CA MET A 418 21.61 5.39 46.61
C MET A 418 22.12 4.24 47.50
N GLY A 419 22.66 3.17 46.90
CA GLY A 419 23.30 2.07 47.64
C GLY A 419 24.71 2.39 48.18
N MET A 420 25.24 3.60 47.95
CA MET A 420 26.62 3.98 48.33
C MET A 420 26.88 3.87 49.84
N GLY A 421 25.88 4.13 50.69
CA GLY A 421 25.98 3.96 52.15
C GLY A 421 26.33 2.53 52.57
N SER A 422 25.66 1.54 51.96
CA SER A 422 25.95 0.12 52.21
C SER A 422 27.38 -0.29 51.81
N LEU A 423 27.91 0.25 50.69
CA LEU A 423 29.30 0.02 50.29
C LEU A 423 30.28 0.73 51.22
N SER A 424 29.92 1.93 51.69
CA SER A 424 30.72 2.68 52.68
C SER A 424 30.85 1.89 53.99
N ASN A 425 29.74 1.36 54.52
CA ASN A 425 29.74 0.53 55.73
C ASN A 425 30.50 -0.79 55.55
N LEU A 426 30.51 -1.35 54.34
CA LEU A 426 31.33 -2.51 53.99
C LEU A 426 32.83 -2.18 54.02
N LEU A 427 33.24 -1.06 53.41
CA LEU A 427 34.64 -0.61 53.35
C LEU A 427 35.16 -0.12 54.71
N GLN A 428 34.31 0.46 55.54
CA GLN A 428 34.64 0.92 56.89
C GLN A 428 34.64 -0.20 57.95
N GLY A 429 34.40 -1.46 57.56
CA GLY A 429 34.39 -2.60 58.49
C GLY A 429 33.22 -2.61 59.48
N ARG A 430 32.20 -1.78 59.28
CA ARG A 430 31.02 -1.65 60.18
C ARG A 430 29.97 -2.75 59.98
N THR A 431 30.25 -3.76 59.16
CA THR A 431 29.31 -4.84 58.82
C THR A 431 29.72 -6.15 59.52
N PRO A 432 28.84 -6.80 60.29
CA PRO A 432 29.20 -7.99 61.10
C PRO A 432 29.77 -9.17 60.29
N ASN A 433 29.38 -9.29 59.02
CA ASN A 433 29.97 -10.24 58.08
C ASN A 433 30.17 -9.54 56.72
N PRO A 434 31.38 -9.07 56.40
CA PRO A 434 31.63 -8.30 55.18
C PRO A 434 31.57 -9.18 53.91
N TRP A 435 31.93 -10.46 53.98
CA TRP A 435 31.90 -11.34 52.81
C TRP A 435 30.47 -11.62 52.31
N VAL A 436 29.55 -11.90 53.23
CA VAL A 436 28.12 -12.08 52.90
C VAL A 436 27.49 -10.77 52.43
N GLY A 437 27.84 -9.64 53.05
CA GLY A 437 27.36 -8.32 52.64
C GLY A 437 27.84 -7.93 51.24
N GLY A 438 29.13 -8.12 50.95
CA GLY A 438 29.71 -7.87 49.63
C GLY A 438 29.13 -8.77 48.53
N LEU A 439 28.91 -10.05 48.81
CA LEU A 439 28.28 -10.97 47.88
C LEU A 439 26.82 -10.58 47.59
N GLY A 440 26.06 -10.25 48.64
CA GLY A 440 24.67 -9.79 48.52
C GLY A 440 24.54 -8.46 47.77
N LEU A 441 25.45 -7.50 48.03
CA LEU A 441 25.53 -6.22 47.31
C LEU A 441 25.81 -6.43 45.81
N LEU A 442 26.76 -7.32 45.47
CA LEU A 442 27.07 -7.67 44.09
C LEU A 442 25.89 -8.38 43.41
N ALA A 443 25.21 -9.30 44.11
CA ALA A 443 24.03 -9.99 43.61
C ALA A 443 22.87 -9.01 43.35
N PHE A 444 22.55 -8.13 44.31
CA PHE A 444 21.51 -7.10 44.17
C PHE A 444 21.81 -6.18 42.97
N ASN A 445 23.01 -5.61 42.88
CA ASN A 445 23.38 -4.71 41.79
C ASN A 445 23.32 -5.42 40.42
N SER A 446 23.71 -6.69 40.35
CA SER A 446 23.62 -7.50 39.13
C SER A 446 22.17 -7.77 38.71
N LEU A 447 21.30 -8.10 39.68
CA LEU A 447 19.86 -8.31 39.45
C LEU A 447 19.16 -7.01 39.04
N TYR A 448 19.46 -5.90 39.72
CA TYR A 448 18.94 -4.57 39.39
C TYR A 448 19.28 -4.18 37.95
N LEU A 449 20.55 -4.31 37.55
CA LEU A 449 20.98 -4.05 36.17
C LEU A 449 20.25 -4.96 35.18
N TYR A 450 20.13 -6.25 35.48
CA TYR A 450 19.47 -7.23 34.61
C TYR A 450 17.98 -6.94 34.40
N VAL A 451 17.22 -6.69 35.47
CA VAL A 451 15.80 -6.33 35.40
C VAL A 451 15.62 -4.99 34.70
N THR A 452 16.40 -3.98 35.10
CA THR A 452 16.32 -2.62 34.57
C THR A 452 16.50 -2.60 33.05
N PHE A 453 17.56 -3.20 32.51
CA PHE A 453 17.80 -3.22 31.06
C PHE A 453 16.75 -4.07 30.31
N ARG A 454 16.29 -5.20 30.87
CA ARG A 454 15.24 -6.01 30.23
C ARG A 454 13.86 -5.35 30.23
N SER A 455 13.60 -4.42 31.14
CA SER A 455 12.29 -3.76 31.26
C SER A 455 11.93 -2.84 30.08
N PHE A 456 12.91 -2.38 29.29
CA PHE A 456 12.68 -1.46 28.16
C PHE A 456 12.25 -2.18 26.86
N GLU A 457 12.47 -3.49 26.76
CA GLU A 457 11.98 -4.31 25.65
C GLU A 457 10.73 -5.09 26.08
N ARG A 458 9.59 -4.88 25.42
CA ARG A 458 8.28 -5.49 25.78
C ARG A 458 8.35 -7.01 25.96
N ASP A 459 8.91 -7.71 24.98
CA ASP A 459 9.04 -9.17 24.99
C ASP A 459 9.95 -9.66 26.15
N ARG A 460 11.01 -8.92 26.47
CA ARG A 460 11.93 -9.27 27.56
C ARG A 460 11.38 -8.88 28.93
N ARG A 461 10.53 -7.85 29.03
CA ARG A 461 9.81 -7.42 30.24
C ARG A 461 8.82 -8.49 30.68
N GLU A 462 8.03 -9.01 29.75
CA GLU A 462 6.94 -9.96 30.04
C GLU A 462 7.44 -11.40 30.24
N ALA A 463 8.64 -11.73 29.76
CA ALA A 463 9.29 -13.03 29.95
C ALA A 463 9.42 -13.47 31.43
N LEU A 464 9.14 -14.76 31.68
CA LEU A 464 9.20 -15.39 33.00
C LEU A 464 10.55 -15.20 33.69
N SER A 465 11.66 -15.19 32.94
CA SER A 465 13.01 -14.92 33.47
C SER A 465 13.17 -13.56 34.15
N THR A 466 12.38 -12.56 33.76
CA THR A 466 12.45 -11.20 34.31
C THR A 466 11.59 -11.09 35.56
N ARG A 467 10.42 -11.76 35.58
CA ARG A 467 9.59 -11.92 36.78
C ARG A 467 10.33 -12.70 37.88
N LEU A 468 11.00 -13.79 37.51
CA LEU A 468 11.83 -14.59 38.42
C LEU A 468 13.00 -13.77 38.97
N ALA A 469 13.70 -13.00 38.12
CA ALA A 469 14.79 -12.12 38.57
C ALA A 469 14.30 -11.01 39.52
N LEU A 470 13.12 -10.43 39.27
CA LEU A 470 12.50 -9.46 40.18
C LEU A 470 12.18 -10.09 41.55
N LEU A 471 11.66 -11.32 41.57
CA LEU A 471 11.38 -12.07 42.80
C LEU A 471 12.67 -12.42 43.57
N ILE A 472 13.70 -12.90 42.88
CA ILE A 472 15.02 -13.17 43.49
C ILE A 472 15.61 -11.87 44.07
N MET A 473 15.49 -10.75 43.35
CA MET A 473 15.94 -9.45 43.83
C MET A 473 15.18 -9.02 45.09
N ALA A 474 13.87 -9.23 45.16
CA ALA A 474 13.08 -8.95 46.37
C ALA A 474 13.52 -9.81 47.58
N LEU A 475 13.82 -11.10 47.36
CA LEU A 475 14.36 -11.98 48.39
C LEU A 475 15.74 -11.53 48.88
N VAL A 476 16.64 -11.15 47.96
CA VAL A 476 17.97 -10.61 48.30
C VAL A 476 17.85 -9.29 49.07
N THR A 477 16.98 -8.37 48.64
CA THR A 477 16.68 -7.12 49.35
C THR A 477 16.19 -7.40 50.77
N THR A 478 15.25 -8.33 50.94
CA THR A 478 14.72 -8.72 52.26
C THR A 478 15.80 -9.31 53.16
N GLY A 479 16.62 -10.22 52.64
CA GLY A 479 17.71 -10.85 53.40
C GLY A 479 18.77 -9.85 53.86
N LEU A 480 19.13 -8.90 52.99
CA LEU A 480 20.05 -7.81 53.33
C LEU A 480 19.46 -6.83 54.35
N ALA A 481 18.20 -6.45 54.18
CA ALA A 481 17.47 -5.58 55.10
C ALA A 481 17.36 -6.20 56.51
N LEU A 482 16.91 -7.45 56.61
CA LEU A 482 16.77 -8.17 57.88
C LEU A 482 18.11 -8.58 58.50
N GLY A 483 19.17 -8.73 57.69
CA GLY A 483 20.52 -9.12 58.14
C GLY A 483 21.36 -7.95 58.65
N TYR A 484 21.30 -6.79 57.99
CA TYR A 484 22.19 -5.66 58.28
C TYR A 484 21.47 -4.39 58.76
N GLY A 485 20.24 -4.10 58.29
CA GLY A 485 19.50 -2.88 58.65
C GLY A 485 20.15 -1.57 58.19
N GLY A 486 19.69 -0.44 58.73
CA GLY A 486 20.23 0.90 58.43
C GLY A 486 20.27 1.19 56.93
N ASP A 487 21.43 1.60 56.42
CA ASP A 487 21.65 1.92 54.99
C ASP A 487 21.26 0.79 54.02
N TRP A 488 21.20 -0.47 54.48
CA TRP A 488 20.78 -1.61 53.64
C TRP A 488 19.26 -1.61 53.37
N LEU A 489 18.47 -0.82 54.11
CA LEU A 489 17.05 -0.60 53.83
C LEU A 489 16.82 0.27 52.58
N THR A 490 17.82 1.04 52.14
CA THR A 490 17.76 1.86 50.90
C THR A 490 17.62 1.03 49.61
N PHE A 491 17.81 -0.29 49.68
CA PHE A 491 17.53 -1.20 48.56
C PHE A 491 16.05 -1.39 48.26
N PHE A 492 15.14 -1.09 49.20
CA PHE A 492 13.69 -1.17 48.94
C PHE A 492 13.21 -0.12 47.89
N PRO A 493 13.60 1.17 47.97
CA PRO A 493 13.35 2.12 46.88
C PRO A 493 13.88 1.70 45.51
N LEU A 494 15.07 1.09 45.45
CA LEU A 494 15.63 0.55 44.20
C LEU A 494 14.86 -0.66 43.67
N LEU A 495 14.39 -1.54 44.56
CA LEU A 495 13.45 -2.61 44.23
C LEU A 495 12.11 -2.03 43.71
N GLY A 496 11.59 -0.97 44.34
CA GLY A 496 10.41 -0.24 43.90
C GLY A 496 10.56 0.31 42.48
N LEU A 497 11.68 0.99 42.19
CA LEU A 497 12.01 1.52 40.86
C LEU A 497 12.04 0.41 39.80
N ALA A 498 12.73 -0.70 40.06
CA ALA A 498 12.79 -1.83 39.12
C ALA A 498 11.43 -2.54 38.95
N THR A 499 10.63 -2.62 40.02
CA THR A 499 9.24 -3.11 40.00
C THR A 499 8.36 -2.22 39.11
N GLY A 500 8.47 -0.90 39.27
CA GLY A 500 7.78 0.11 38.48
C GLY A 500 8.14 0.06 36.99
N ALA A 501 9.41 -0.17 36.68
CA ALA A 501 9.88 -0.34 35.31
C ALA A 501 9.36 -1.63 34.65
N ALA A 502 9.20 -2.71 35.41
CA ALA A 502 8.86 -4.05 34.91
C ALA A 502 7.36 -4.36 34.82
N LEU A 503 6.53 -3.93 35.79
CA LEU A 503 5.13 -4.36 35.96
C LEU A 503 4.07 -3.36 35.44
N ARG A 504 4.44 -2.53 34.45
CA ARG A 504 3.56 -1.48 33.87
C ARG A 504 2.15 -2.01 33.55
N GLY A 505 1.12 -1.37 34.09
CA GLY A 505 -0.28 -1.72 33.82
C GLY A 505 -1.24 -1.42 34.98
N PRO A 506 -2.52 -1.83 34.88
CA PRO A 506 -3.56 -1.49 35.85
C PRO A 506 -3.37 -2.11 37.24
N TRP A 507 -2.59 -3.20 37.35
CA TRP A 507 -2.28 -3.85 38.63
C TRP A 507 -1.19 -3.12 39.42
N LEU A 508 -0.50 -2.14 38.82
CA LEU A 508 0.68 -1.53 39.39
C LEU A 508 0.42 -0.76 40.69
N GLY A 509 -0.73 -0.08 40.80
CA GLY A 509 -1.12 0.60 42.04
C GLY A 509 -1.25 -0.37 43.22
N ARG A 510 -1.80 -1.56 42.98
CA ARG A 510 -1.91 -2.63 44.00
C ARG A 510 -0.54 -3.20 44.35
N THR A 511 0.29 -3.54 43.36
CA THR A 511 1.62 -4.12 43.63
C THR A 511 2.58 -3.13 44.26
N GLY A 512 2.53 -1.84 43.88
CA GLY A 512 3.35 -0.78 44.47
C GLY A 512 2.95 -0.46 45.91
N LEU A 513 1.65 -0.45 46.21
CA LEU A 513 1.15 -0.29 47.58
C LEU A 513 1.54 -1.49 48.46
N LEU A 514 1.33 -2.72 48.00
CA LEU A 514 1.73 -3.93 48.73
C LEU A 514 3.25 -3.97 48.99
N LEU A 515 4.06 -3.61 48.00
CA LEU A 515 5.53 -3.53 48.15
C LEU A 515 5.95 -2.43 49.13
N SER A 516 5.25 -1.29 49.14
CA SER A 516 5.48 -0.19 50.08
C SER A 516 5.16 -0.59 51.53
N VAL A 517 3.99 -1.20 51.76
CA VAL A 517 3.59 -1.73 53.08
C VAL A 517 4.57 -2.80 53.55
N TYR A 518 4.99 -3.70 52.67
CA TYR A 518 6.01 -4.72 52.98
C TYR A 518 7.37 -4.11 53.34
N ALA A 519 7.86 -3.15 52.55
CA ALA A 519 9.11 -2.44 52.83
C ALA A 519 9.05 -1.67 54.16
N GLY A 520 7.93 -1.01 54.46
CA GLY A 520 7.69 -0.34 55.73
C GLY A 520 7.67 -1.30 56.91
N ALA A 521 7.01 -2.46 56.79
CA ALA A 521 6.96 -3.49 57.83
C ALA A 521 8.35 -4.10 58.13
N VAL A 522 9.13 -4.44 57.09
CA VAL A 522 10.51 -4.93 57.27
C VAL A 522 11.41 -3.86 57.91
N SER A 523 11.24 -2.60 57.51
CA SER A 523 12.00 -1.48 58.08
C SER A 523 11.61 -1.19 59.53
N TYR A 524 10.33 -1.30 59.88
CA TYR A 524 9.84 -1.16 61.26
C TYR A 524 10.51 -2.13 62.22
N VAL A 525 10.63 -3.40 61.83
CA VAL A 525 11.28 -4.46 62.63
C VAL A 525 12.78 -4.20 62.86
N ARG A 526 13.45 -3.40 62.00
CA ARG A 526 14.91 -3.19 62.03
C ARG A 526 15.37 -1.80 62.44
N GLY A 527 14.56 -0.76 62.24
CA GLY A 527 14.89 0.65 62.48
C GLY A 527 13.76 1.47 63.12
N GLY A 528 12.64 0.82 63.49
CA GLY A 528 11.50 1.49 64.11
C GLY A 528 10.70 2.39 63.16
N TRP A 529 9.89 3.28 63.74
CA TRP A 529 8.82 3.98 63.01
C TRP A 529 9.32 5.09 62.06
N GLY A 530 10.46 5.72 62.38
CA GLY A 530 11.09 6.73 61.52
C GLY A 530 11.53 6.14 60.18
N ASP A 531 12.33 5.07 60.23
CA ASP A 531 12.78 4.33 59.04
C ASP A 531 11.60 3.72 58.27
N ALA A 532 10.62 3.13 58.98
CA ALA A 532 9.45 2.51 58.37
C ALA A 532 8.65 3.45 57.46
N SER A 533 8.37 4.67 57.93
CA SER A 533 7.61 5.67 57.18
C SER A 533 8.40 6.19 55.97
N GLY A 534 9.68 6.55 56.16
CA GLY A 534 10.54 7.06 55.09
C GLY A 534 10.77 6.04 53.97
N ILE A 535 11.12 4.80 54.31
CA ILE A 535 11.45 3.75 53.32
C ILE A 535 10.19 3.23 52.63
N GLY A 536 9.07 3.07 53.35
CA GLY A 536 7.77 2.72 52.75
C GLY A 536 7.33 3.75 51.70
N TYR A 537 7.39 5.04 52.05
CA TYR A 537 7.04 6.15 51.15
C TYR A 537 7.98 6.25 49.94
N ALA A 538 9.30 6.19 50.16
CA ALA A 538 10.29 6.24 49.08
C ALA A 538 10.14 5.05 48.11
N THR A 539 9.77 3.87 48.61
CA THR A 539 9.48 2.68 47.79
C THR A 539 8.22 2.84 46.96
N PHE A 540 7.16 3.40 47.56
CA PHE A 540 5.91 3.72 46.84
C PHE A 540 6.18 4.67 45.67
N ILE A 541 6.77 5.84 45.94
CA ILE A 541 7.08 6.85 44.93
C ILE A 541 7.99 6.30 43.84
N SER A 542 9.05 5.58 44.20
CA SER A 542 9.99 5.00 43.22
C SER A 542 9.30 4.06 42.25
N SER A 543 8.32 3.26 42.72
CA SER A 543 7.53 2.37 41.86
C SER A 543 6.50 3.11 41.01
N MET A 544 5.73 4.03 41.60
CA MET A 544 4.64 4.76 40.94
C MET A 544 5.17 5.73 39.88
N VAL A 545 6.15 6.58 40.22
CA VAL A 545 6.67 7.62 39.32
C VAL A 545 7.38 6.98 38.12
N THR A 546 8.20 5.94 38.35
CA THR A 546 8.88 5.21 37.26
C THR A 546 7.88 4.59 36.29
N ALA A 547 6.81 3.97 36.81
CA ALA A 547 5.77 3.38 35.99
C ALA A 547 4.93 4.42 35.24
N ALA A 548 4.56 5.53 35.89
CA ALA A 548 3.79 6.61 35.29
C ALA A 548 4.55 7.27 34.12
N ILE A 549 5.83 7.61 34.33
CA ILE A 549 6.67 8.23 33.29
C ILE A 549 6.87 7.27 32.10
N LEU A 550 7.21 6.01 32.36
CA LEU A 550 7.46 5.04 31.29
C LEU A 550 6.16 4.64 30.57
N GLY A 551 5.05 4.49 31.31
CA GLY A 551 3.73 4.20 30.76
C GLY A 551 3.17 5.33 29.90
N LEU A 552 3.26 6.59 30.35
CA LEU A 552 2.90 7.76 29.56
C LEU A 552 3.73 7.83 28.26
N SER A 553 5.04 7.57 28.36
CA SER A 553 5.92 7.52 27.19
C SER A 553 5.56 6.40 26.20
N GLU A 554 5.06 5.26 26.68
CA GLU A 554 4.57 4.14 25.86
C GLU A 554 3.23 4.50 25.19
N ALA A 555 2.26 5.02 25.95
CA ALA A 555 0.96 5.45 25.45
C ALA A 555 1.04 6.59 24.41
N VAL A 556 1.90 7.60 24.62
CA VAL A 556 2.12 8.67 23.64
C VAL A 556 2.71 8.12 22.33
N ARG A 557 3.57 7.10 22.38
CA ARG A 557 4.08 6.43 21.17
C ARG A 557 3.00 5.62 20.46
N GLU A 558 2.21 4.84 21.19
CA GLU A 558 1.11 4.05 20.61
C GLU A 558 0.05 4.95 19.95
N LEU A 559 -0.36 6.04 20.60
CA LEU A 559 -1.30 7.03 20.04
C LEU A 559 -0.78 7.66 18.74
N ARG A 560 0.52 7.98 18.67
CA ARG A 560 1.13 8.56 17.47
C ARG A 560 1.23 7.56 16.32
N ALA A 561 1.60 6.32 16.60
CA ALA A 561 1.58 5.27 15.59
C ALA A 561 0.18 5.07 14.99
N ALA A 562 -0.87 5.09 15.84
CA ALA A 562 -2.26 5.04 15.39
C ALA A 562 -2.66 6.27 14.54
N ARG A 563 -2.29 7.49 14.95
CA ARG A 563 -2.54 8.72 14.17
C ARG A 563 -1.86 8.70 12.80
N GLU A 564 -0.60 8.28 12.73
CA GLU A 564 0.12 8.12 11.46
C GLU A 564 -0.54 7.08 10.55
N GLU A 565 -1.03 5.97 11.11
CA GLU A 565 -1.70 4.94 10.33
C GLU A 565 -3.07 5.40 9.82
N LEU A 566 -3.84 6.14 10.62
CA LEU A 566 -5.08 6.79 10.18
C LEU A 566 -4.81 7.80 9.05
N ALA A 567 -3.79 8.64 9.17
CA ALA A 567 -3.42 9.60 8.14
C ALA A 567 -3.01 8.91 6.82
N ARG A 568 -2.23 7.83 6.89
CA ARG A 568 -1.86 7.04 5.70
C ARG A 568 -3.08 6.38 5.04
N ARG A 569 -3.97 5.77 5.84
CA ARG A 569 -5.22 5.16 5.35
C ARG A 569 -6.15 6.20 4.71
N ALA A 570 -6.24 7.41 5.27
CA ALA A 570 -7.00 8.51 4.67
C ALA A 570 -6.45 8.91 3.29
N VAL A 571 -5.13 9.10 3.17
CA VAL A 571 -4.49 9.43 1.89
C VAL A 571 -4.62 8.31 0.84
N GLU A 572 -4.52 7.04 1.26
CA GLU A 572 -4.67 5.87 0.37
C GLU A 572 -6.13 5.74 -0.10
N LYS A 573 -7.11 5.98 0.79
CA LYS A 573 -8.55 6.01 0.45
C LYS A 573 -8.89 7.15 -0.52
N GLU A 574 -8.37 8.36 -0.30
CA GLU A 574 -8.66 9.50 -1.17
C GLU A 574 -8.03 9.33 -2.57
N ARG A 575 -6.84 8.73 -2.66
CA ARG A 575 -6.24 8.35 -3.96
C ARG A 575 -7.09 7.34 -4.72
N LEU A 576 -7.64 6.34 -4.04
CA LEU A 576 -8.50 5.32 -4.67
C LEU A 576 -9.86 5.90 -5.10
N ARG A 577 -10.42 6.83 -4.33
CA ARG A 577 -11.61 7.60 -4.72
C ARG A 577 -11.32 8.43 -5.96
N PHE A 578 -10.29 9.28 -5.92
CA PHE A 578 -9.88 10.13 -7.03
C PHE A 578 -9.65 9.34 -8.33
N SER A 579 -9.00 8.17 -8.24
CA SER A 579 -8.78 7.29 -9.40
C SER A 579 -10.07 6.68 -9.96
N ARG A 580 -11.10 6.45 -9.12
CA ARG A 580 -12.41 5.97 -9.56
C ARG A 580 -13.18 7.09 -10.24
N ASP A 581 -13.27 8.25 -9.60
CA ASP A 581 -14.00 9.41 -10.11
C ASP A 581 -13.44 9.85 -11.49
N LEU A 582 -12.12 9.82 -11.67
CA LEU A 582 -11.46 10.01 -12.98
C LEU A 582 -11.80 8.91 -14.00
N HIS A 583 -11.79 7.64 -13.59
CA HIS A 583 -12.07 6.51 -14.47
C HIS A 583 -13.52 6.53 -14.97
N ASP A 584 -14.48 6.90 -14.12
CA ASP A 584 -15.90 6.93 -14.45
C ASP A 584 -16.21 8.09 -15.43
N LEU A 585 -15.61 9.27 -15.23
CA LEU A 585 -15.67 10.41 -16.17
C LEU A 585 -15.06 10.05 -17.54
N LEU A 586 -13.87 9.44 -17.54
CA LEU A 586 -13.19 8.98 -18.75
C LEU A 586 -13.99 7.91 -19.50
N GLY A 587 -14.49 6.90 -18.78
CA GLY A 587 -15.22 5.76 -19.34
C GLY A 587 -16.53 6.19 -20.01
N HIS A 588 -17.27 7.12 -19.40
CA HIS A 588 -18.50 7.65 -19.99
C HIS A 588 -18.21 8.41 -21.29
N THR A 589 -17.24 9.33 -21.27
CA THR A 589 -16.86 10.13 -22.45
C THR A 589 -16.38 9.25 -23.60
N LEU A 590 -15.45 8.33 -23.36
CA LEU A 590 -14.91 7.45 -24.40
C LEU A 590 -16.00 6.58 -25.02
N SER A 591 -16.96 6.11 -24.21
CA SER A 591 -18.13 5.37 -24.71
C SER A 591 -19.00 6.21 -25.66
N VAL A 592 -19.28 7.47 -25.32
CA VAL A 592 -20.03 8.40 -26.18
C VAL A 592 -19.30 8.68 -27.50
N ILE A 593 -17.97 8.90 -27.44
CA ILE A 593 -17.13 9.10 -28.63
C ILE A 593 -17.18 7.88 -29.56
N VAL A 594 -17.06 6.66 -29.02
CA VAL A 594 -17.13 5.42 -29.81
C VAL A 594 -18.50 5.28 -30.49
N VAL A 595 -19.60 5.51 -29.76
CA VAL A 595 -20.97 5.39 -30.31
C VAL A 595 -21.24 6.45 -31.39
N LYS A 596 -20.87 7.72 -31.17
CA LYS A 596 -21.01 8.77 -32.20
C LYS A 596 -20.11 8.53 -33.40
N SER A 597 -18.91 7.99 -33.20
CA SER A 597 -18.00 7.61 -34.31
C SER A 597 -18.60 6.50 -35.18
N GLU A 598 -19.29 5.53 -34.57
CA GLU A 598 -20.02 4.52 -35.33
C GLU A 598 -21.25 5.09 -36.06
N ALA A 599 -22.00 6.02 -35.44
CA ALA A 599 -23.10 6.72 -36.09
C ALA A 599 -22.62 7.54 -37.31
N ALA A 600 -21.55 8.33 -37.17
CA ALA A 600 -20.92 9.06 -38.27
C ALA A 600 -20.53 8.12 -39.44
N ARG A 601 -19.88 6.99 -39.13
CA ARG A 601 -19.48 5.98 -40.12
C ARG A 601 -20.68 5.31 -40.82
N ARG A 602 -21.83 5.18 -40.14
CA ARG A 602 -23.08 4.64 -40.71
C ARG A 602 -23.84 5.67 -41.55
N LEU A 603 -23.72 6.97 -41.25
CA LEU A 603 -24.39 8.06 -41.95
C LEU A 603 -23.65 8.53 -43.20
N ALA A 604 -22.30 8.57 -43.17
CA ALA A 604 -21.46 9.08 -44.25
C ALA A 604 -21.79 8.59 -45.69
N PRO A 605 -22.25 7.34 -45.93
CA PRO A 605 -22.63 6.90 -47.28
C PRO A 605 -24.01 7.38 -47.76
N ARG A 606 -24.81 8.03 -46.90
CA ARG A 606 -26.21 8.40 -47.15
C ARG A 606 -26.48 9.88 -46.95
N ASP A 607 -25.85 10.48 -45.96
CA ASP A 607 -26.00 11.88 -45.57
C ASP A 607 -24.66 12.36 -45.00
N MET A 608 -23.93 13.14 -45.81
CA MET A 608 -22.61 13.63 -45.44
C MET A 608 -22.69 14.77 -44.42
N ASP A 609 -23.73 15.61 -44.49
CA ASP A 609 -23.91 16.73 -43.58
C ASP A 609 -24.27 16.25 -42.17
N ALA A 610 -25.15 15.24 -42.05
CA ALA A 610 -25.42 14.57 -40.79
C ALA A 610 -24.18 13.85 -40.23
N ALA A 611 -23.33 13.27 -41.09
CA ALA A 611 -22.09 12.64 -40.67
C ALA A 611 -21.06 13.66 -40.18
N LEU A 612 -20.91 14.81 -40.85
CA LEU A 612 -20.08 15.93 -40.41
C LEU A 612 -20.58 16.52 -39.08
N GLY A 613 -21.90 16.63 -38.89
CA GLY A 613 -22.51 16.99 -37.61
C GLY A 613 -22.12 16.03 -36.47
N GLN A 614 -22.14 14.72 -36.71
CA GLN A 614 -21.66 13.74 -35.71
C GLN A 614 -20.15 13.85 -35.43
N ILE A 615 -19.33 14.26 -36.40
CA ILE A 615 -17.89 14.50 -36.21
C ILE A 615 -17.63 15.75 -35.37
N ALA A 616 -18.34 16.85 -35.63
CA ALA A 616 -18.26 18.07 -34.82
C ALA A 616 -18.71 17.82 -33.36
N ASP A 617 -19.75 17.01 -33.17
CA ASP A 617 -20.20 16.55 -31.85
C ASP A 617 -19.11 15.75 -31.10
N ILE A 618 -18.36 14.89 -31.78
CA ILE A 618 -17.24 14.12 -31.19
C ILE A 618 -16.12 15.08 -30.76
N GLU A 619 -15.79 16.08 -31.57
CA GLU A 619 -14.78 17.09 -31.23
C GLU A 619 -15.21 17.90 -29.99
N SER A 620 -16.49 18.31 -29.93
CA SER A 620 -17.07 19.01 -28.79
C SER A 620 -16.97 18.18 -27.50
N VAL A 621 -17.42 16.93 -27.53
CA VAL A 621 -17.34 16.00 -26.38
C VAL A 621 -15.88 15.76 -25.95
N GLY A 622 -14.95 15.63 -26.89
CA GLY A 622 -13.52 15.49 -26.59
C GLY A 622 -12.92 16.72 -25.92
N ARG A 623 -13.25 17.93 -26.39
CA ARG A 623 -12.82 19.21 -25.78
C ARG A 623 -13.43 19.43 -24.40
N GLN A 624 -14.70 19.07 -24.20
CA GLN A 624 -15.37 19.17 -22.91
C GLN A 624 -14.72 18.24 -21.88
N ALA A 625 -14.51 16.97 -22.20
CA ALA A 625 -13.90 16.02 -21.26
C ALA A 625 -12.45 16.38 -20.91
N LEU A 626 -11.67 16.94 -21.84
CA LEU A 626 -10.33 17.46 -21.51
C LEU A 626 -10.39 18.62 -20.50
N THR A 627 -11.45 19.43 -20.52
CA THR A 627 -11.69 20.47 -19.50
C THR A 627 -12.10 19.83 -18.18
N GLU A 628 -13.06 18.90 -18.16
CA GLU A 628 -13.51 18.19 -16.95
C GLU A 628 -12.37 17.41 -16.26
N ILE A 629 -11.51 16.72 -17.03
CA ILE A 629 -10.31 16.05 -16.51
C ILE A 629 -9.33 17.06 -15.94
N ARG A 630 -9.09 18.18 -16.64
CA ARG A 630 -8.17 19.22 -16.16
C ARG A 630 -8.69 19.83 -14.86
N GLU A 631 -9.99 20.12 -14.77
CA GLU A 631 -10.66 20.58 -13.54
C GLU A 631 -10.61 19.55 -12.42
N ALA A 632 -10.85 18.26 -12.69
CA ALA A 632 -10.70 17.21 -11.68
C ALA A 632 -9.25 17.12 -11.16
N VAL A 633 -8.25 17.26 -12.05
CA VAL A 633 -6.83 17.18 -11.70
C VAL A 633 -6.31 18.43 -10.97
N THR A 634 -6.81 19.64 -11.28
CA THR A 634 -6.40 20.89 -10.61
C THR A 634 -7.26 21.25 -9.39
N GLY A 635 -8.53 20.82 -9.38
CA GLY A 635 -9.60 21.32 -8.50
C GLY A 635 -9.53 20.94 -7.02
N TYR A 636 -8.48 20.23 -6.59
CA TYR A 636 -8.23 19.92 -5.17
C TYR A 636 -6.97 20.60 -4.59
N ARG A 637 -6.26 21.44 -5.37
CA ARG A 637 -5.04 22.12 -4.91
C ARG A 637 -4.85 23.58 -5.35
N GLU A 638 -5.56 24.05 -6.37
CA GLU A 638 -5.47 25.45 -6.82
C GLU A 638 -6.67 26.25 -6.32
N GLY A 639 -6.58 26.77 -5.08
CA GLY A 639 -7.69 27.43 -4.40
C GLY A 639 -7.34 28.79 -3.77
N SER A 640 -6.25 29.46 -4.21
CA SER A 640 -5.96 30.83 -3.78
C SER A 640 -6.25 31.87 -4.86
N LEU A 641 -7.07 32.85 -4.50
CA LEU A 641 -7.55 33.95 -5.33
C LEU A 641 -6.39 34.84 -5.77
N ALA A 642 -5.37 34.99 -4.93
CA ALA A 642 -4.13 35.68 -5.28
C ALA A 642 -3.41 35.05 -6.50
N THR A 643 -3.44 33.71 -6.63
CA THR A 643 -2.85 33.02 -7.78
C THR A 643 -3.67 33.25 -9.04
N GLU A 644 -5.00 33.16 -8.94
CA GLU A 644 -5.89 33.31 -10.10
C GLU A 644 -5.98 34.77 -10.58
N LEU A 645 -5.94 35.76 -9.67
CA LEU A 645 -5.80 37.18 -10.03
C LEU A 645 -4.48 37.47 -10.76
N THR A 646 -3.39 36.78 -10.39
CA THR A 646 -2.10 36.90 -11.08
C THR A 646 -2.18 36.32 -12.50
N ARG A 647 -2.83 35.15 -12.66
CA ARG A 647 -3.08 34.54 -13.98
C ARG A 647 -3.99 35.41 -14.85
N ALA A 648 -5.07 35.94 -14.28
CA ALA A 648 -5.99 36.86 -14.96
C ALA A 648 -5.27 38.10 -15.51
N ARG A 649 -4.39 38.71 -14.70
CA ARG A 649 -3.56 39.85 -15.13
C ARG A 649 -2.71 39.49 -16.35
N SER A 650 -2.04 38.35 -16.33
CA SER A 650 -1.22 37.87 -17.45
C SER A 650 -2.05 37.59 -18.71
N ALA A 651 -3.24 37.00 -18.57
CA ALA A 651 -4.12 36.68 -19.69
C ALA A 651 -4.68 37.94 -20.36
N LEU A 652 -5.13 38.93 -19.57
CA LEU A 652 -5.63 40.21 -20.06
C LEU A 652 -4.54 41.00 -20.79
N SER A 653 -3.34 41.12 -20.20
CA SER A 653 -2.20 41.79 -20.86
C SER A 653 -1.77 41.10 -22.15
N ALA A 654 -1.84 39.77 -22.23
CA ALA A 654 -1.54 39.03 -23.46
C ALA A 654 -2.59 39.24 -24.57
N ALA A 655 -3.82 39.60 -24.20
CA ALA A 655 -4.90 39.97 -25.11
C ALA A 655 -4.97 41.49 -25.40
N SER A 656 -3.93 42.25 -25.04
CA SER A 656 -3.87 43.73 -25.16
C SER A 656 -4.96 44.49 -24.37
N VAL A 657 -5.55 43.86 -23.36
CA VAL A 657 -6.51 44.48 -22.44
C VAL A 657 -5.77 44.97 -21.19
N GLU A 658 -5.89 46.25 -20.82
CA GLU A 658 -5.25 46.80 -19.62
C GLU A 658 -5.92 46.23 -18.34
N PRO A 659 -5.18 45.51 -17.47
CA PRO A 659 -5.74 44.89 -16.27
C PRO A 659 -5.54 45.75 -15.01
N VAL A 660 -6.64 46.19 -14.42
CA VAL A 660 -6.65 46.95 -13.16
C VAL A 660 -7.21 46.08 -12.04
N VAL A 661 -6.35 45.58 -11.16
CA VAL A 661 -6.75 44.74 -10.02
C VAL A 661 -6.71 45.56 -8.72
N ARG A 662 -7.80 45.55 -7.97
CA ARG A 662 -7.94 46.18 -6.64
C ARG A 662 -8.40 45.13 -5.63
N GLN A 663 -7.78 45.11 -4.45
CA GLN A 663 -8.15 44.21 -3.36
C GLN A 663 -8.15 44.98 -2.03
N SER A 664 -9.24 44.87 -1.28
CA SER A 664 -9.44 45.46 0.05
C SER A 664 -10.07 44.44 1.01
N GLY A 665 -9.80 44.62 2.31
CA GLY A 665 -10.46 43.87 3.38
C GLY A 665 -9.64 42.75 4.04
N VAL A 666 -10.35 41.88 4.75
CA VAL A 666 -9.81 40.78 5.60
C VAL A 666 -9.49 39.53 4.75
N PRO A 667 -8.49 38.70 5.11
CA PRO A 667 -8.24 37.42 4.44
C PRO A 667 -9.48 36.52 4.39
N LEU A 668 -9.73 35.93 3.21
CA LEU A 668 -10.89 35.07 2.96
C LEU A 668 -10.70 33.65 3.51
N GLU A 669 -11.82 33.00 3.82
CA GLU A 669 -11.85 31.55 4.05
C GLU A 669 -11.53 30.78 2.75
N PRO A 670 -10.79 29.65 2.78
CA PRO A 670 -10.43 28.88 1.59
C PRO A 670 -11.62 28.47 0.69
N GLN A 671 -12.82 28.26 1.24
CA GLN A 671 -14.00 27.91 0.46
C GLN A 671 -14.52 29.12 -0.35
N THR A 672 -14.61 30.30 0.27
CA THR A 672 -14.96 31.57 -0.39
C THR A 672 -13.87 31.98 -1.38
N GLU A 673 -12.59 31.81 -1.02
CA GLU A 673 -11.45 32.10 -1.88
C GLU A 673 -11.46 31.24 -3.17
N ALA A 674 -11.76 29.94 -3.05
CA ALA A 674 -11.96 29.06 -4.18
C ALA A 674 -13.14 29.50 -5.07
N LEU A 675 -14.32 29.78 -4.49
CA LEU A 675 -15.51 30.20 -5.25
C LEU A 675 -15.28 31.50 -6.04
N LEU A 676 -14.66 32.50 -5.43
CA LEU A 676 -14.31 33.75 -6.13
C LEU A 676 -13.26 33.52 -7.23
N SER A 677 -12.32 32.59 -7.05
CA SER A 677 -11.35 32.23 -8.08
C SER A 677 -12.02 31.70 -9.36
N TRP A 678 -13.07 30.88 -9.22
CA TRP A 678 -13.86 30.41 -10.37
C TRP A 678 -14.58 31.55 -11.11
N VAL A 679 -15.14 32.53 -10.38
CA VAL A 679 -15.79 33.71 -10.97
C VAL A 679 -14.79 34.57 -11.74
N VAL A 680 -13.62 34.86 -11.17
CA VAL A 680 -12.53 35.59 -11.87
C VAL A 680 -12.17 34.89 -13.18
N ARG A 681 -11.95 33.57 -13.13
CA ARG A 681 -11.50 32.78 -14.27
C ARG A 681 -12.50 32.79 -15.43
N GLU A 682 -13.79 32.61 -15.14
CA GLU A 682 -14.85 32.62 -16.16
C GLU A 682 -15.09 34.03 -16.71
N ALA A 683 -15.16 35.05 -15.84
CA ALA A 683 -15.37 36.44 -16.27
C ALA A 683 -14.22 36.93 -17.18
N VAL A 684 -12.97 36.68 -16.80
CA VAL A 684 -11.78 37.05 -17.59
C VAL A 684 -11.71 36.27 -18.91
N THR A 685 -12.11 34.99 -18.91
CA THR A 685 -12.19 34.20 -20.16
C THR A 685 -13.24 34.78 -21.11
N ASN A 686 -14.37 35.25 -20.59
CA ASN A 686 -15.40 35.92 -21.39
C ASN A 686 -14.94 37.27 -21.94
N VAL A 687 -14.24 38.10 -21.15
CA VAL A 687 -13.61 39.35 -21.62
C VAL A 687 -12.65 39.07 -22.78
N VAL A 688 -11.70 38.16 -22.59
CA VAL A 688 -10.68 37.82 -23.61
C VAL A 688 -11.28 37.24 -24.89
N ARG A 689 -12.45 36.60 -24.83
CA ARG A 689 -13.10 35.97 -26.01
C ARG A 689 -14.16 36.83 -26.71
N HIS A 690 -14.82 37.74 -26.00
CA HIS A 690 -16.13 38.24 -26.44
C HIS A 690 -16.38 39.75 -26.28
N SER A 691 -15.56 40.52 -25.57
CA SER A 691 -15.89 41.93 -25.27
C SER A 691 -15.34 42.98 -26.24
N ASP A 692 -14.22 42.73 -26.94
CA ASP A 692 -13.41 43.76 -27.62
C ASP A 692 -13.07 44.96 -26.69
N ALA A 693 -12.78 44.66 -25.41
CA ALA A 693 -12.44 45.67 -24.41
C ALA A 693 -10.96 46.11 -24.47
N GLY A 694 -10.71 47.41 -24.27
CA GLY A 694 -9.35 47.93 -24.07
C GLY A 694 -8.88 47.89 -22.61
N ARG A 695 -9.81 47.80 -21.65
CA ARG A 695 -9.52 47.83 -20.21
C ARG A 695 -10.49 46.91 -19.45
N CYS A 696 -9.96 46.18 -18.48
CA CYS A 696 -10.72 45.32 -17.57
C CYS A 696 -10.32 45.61 -16.12
N GLU A 697 -11.31 45.87 -15.28
CA GLU A 697 -11.14 46.17 -13.85
C GLU A 697 -11.71 45.02 -13.01
N ILE A 698 -10.89 44.50 -12.08
CA ILE A 698 -11.23 43.43 -11.15
C ILE A 698 -11.10 44.01 -9.74
N ALA A 699 -12.21 44.15 -9.03
CA ALA A 699 -12.28 44.65 -7.67
C ALA A 699 -12.75 43.55 -6.72
N VAL A 700 -11.96 43.28 -5.68
CA VAL A 700 -12.27 42.34 -4.59
C VAL A 700 -12.36 43.13 -3.29
N ASP A 701 -13.52 43.13 -2.64
CA ASP A 701 -13.74 43.82 -1.37
C ASP A 701 -14.29 42.85 -0.32
N CYS A 702 -13.58 42.74 0.82
CA CYS A 702 -13.84 41.72 1.84
C CYS A 702 -14.21 42.36 3.18
N GLY A 703 -15.50 42.60 3.37
CA GLY A 703 -16.07 43.09 4.63
C GLY A 703 -16.15 42.01 5.71
N ALA A 704 -16.62 42.39 6.91
CA ALA A 704 -16.76 41.49 8.04
C ALA A 704 -17.86 40.42 7.86
N GLU A 705 -18.90 40.73 7.08
CA GLU A 705 -20.06 39.84 6.86
C GLU A 705 -20.22 39.40 5.39
N GLN A 706 -19.59 40.10 4.43
CA GLN A 706 -19.77 39.84 3.01
C GLN A 706 -18.47 40.08 2.22
N ALA A 707 -18.17 39.18 1.30
CA ALA A 707 -17.14 39.32 0.28
C ALA A 707 -17.78 39.60 -1.09
N ARG A 708 -17.27 40.61 -1.78
CA ARG A 708 -17.77 41.11 -3.06
C ARG A 708 -16.66 41.09 -4.09
N LEU A 709 -16.93 40.49 -5.25
CA LEU A 709 -16.04 40.50 -6.42
C LEU A 709 -16.80 41.14 -7.58
N THR A 710 -16.27 42.21 -8.15
CA THR A 710 -16.77 42.82 -9.38
C THR A 710 -15.71 42.76 -10.47
N VAL A 711 -16.08 42.22 -11.63
CA VAL A 711 -15.28 42.25 -12.86
C VAL A 711 -16.03 43.08 -13.90
N THR A 712 -15.41 44.15 -14.38
CA THR A 712 -16.02 45.09 -15.34
C THR A 712 -15.09 45.33 -16.51
N ASP A 713 -15.60 45.24 -17.74
CA ASP A 713 -14.88 45.64 -18.95
C ASP A 713 -15.52 46.88 -19.60
N ASN A 714 -14.80 47.49 -20.56
CA ASN A 714 -15.27 48.64 -21.33
C ASN A 714 -15.56 48.31 -22.81
N GLY A 715 -15.78 47.03 -23.13
CA GLY A 715 -15.96 46.53 -24.49
C GLY A 715 -17.27 46.96 -25.15
N SER A 716 -17.36 46.76 -26.46
CA SER A 716 -18.59 47.05 -27.22
C SER A 716 -19.46 45.81 -27.52
N GLY A 717 -19.03 44.64 -27.02
CA GLY A 717 -19.73 43.34 -26.96
C GLY A 717 -20.93 43.18 -27.90
N ARG A 718 -20.74 42.44 -29.01
CA ARG A 718 -21.78 42.21 -30.03
C ARG A 718 -23.14 41.92 -29.37
N PRO A 719 -24.22 42.65 -29.72
CA PRO A 719 -25.51 42.48 -29.07
C PRO A 719 -26.06 41.09 -29.35
N VAL A 720 -26.06 40.24 -28.33
CA VAL A 720 -26.77 38.95 -28.35
C VAL A 720 -28.25 39.27 -28.50
N SER A 721 -28.83 38.80 -29.61
CA SER A 721 -30.28 38.94 -29.86
C SER A 721 -31.06 38.30 -28.70
N ARG A 722 -32.24 38.86 -28.38
CA ARG A 722 -33.04 38.52 -27.18
C ARG A 722 -32.95 37.04 -26.79
N PRO A 723 -32.72 36.72 -25.50
CA PRO A 723 -32.72 35.34 -25.07
C PRO A 723 -34.12 34.74 -25.26
N GLU A 724 -34.24 33.79 -26.18
CA GLU A 724 -35.22 32.72 -26.01
C GLU A 724 -34.91 32.01 -24.67
N GLN A 725 -35.95 31.65 -23.95
CA GLN A 725 -35.81 31.02 -22.63
C GLN A 725 -35.09 29.67 -22.76
N GLY A 726 -33.79 29.63 -22.50
CA GLY A 726 -33.06 28.36 -22.40
C GLY A 726 -31.53 28.43 -22.49
N ILE A 727 -30.96 29.33 -23.30
CA ILE A 727 -29.53 29.26 -23.68
C ILE A 727 -28.79 30.58 -23.42
N GLY A 728 -28.65 30.92 -22.12
CA GLY A 728 -27.56 31.77 -21.65
C GLY A 728 -26.29 30.92 -21.43
N GLY A 729 -25.10 31.51 -21.60
CA GLY A 729 -23.83 30.80 -21.55
C GLY A 729 -23.68 29.88 -20.33
N THR A 730 -23.33 28.60 -20.58
CA THR A 730 -23.39 27.51 -19.59
C THR A 730 -22.54 27.76 -18.34
N GLY A 731 -21.40 28.45 -18.48
CA GLY A 731 -20.50 28.79 -17.36
C GLY A 731 -21.14 29.71 -16.32
N LEU A 732 -21.73 30.84 -16.73
CA LEU A 732 -22.33 31.80 -15.79
C LEU A 732 -23.55 31.21 -15.06
N LYS A 733 -24.39 30.42 -15.73
CA LYS A 733 -25.52 29.74 -15.08
C LYS A 733 -25.05 28.75 -14.01
N GLY A 734 -24.04 27.94 -14.33
CA GLY A 734 -23.43 27.00 -13.38
C GLY A 734 -22.74 27.71 -12.20
N LEU A 735 -22.19 28.90 -12.41
CA LEU A 735 -21.66 29.74 -11.33
C LEU A 735 -22.76 30.31 -10.43
N THR A 736 -23.86 30.81 -10.99
CA THR A 736 -25.01 31.29 -10.20
C THR A 736 -25.54 30.19 -9.27
N GLU A 737 -25.72 28.96 -9.79
CA GLU A 737 -26.19 27.81 -9.01
C GLU A 737 -25.20 27.44 -7.88
N ARG A 738 -23.89 27.46 -8.15
CA ARG A 738 -22.83 27.17 -7.15
C ARG A 738 -22.70 28.25 -6.08
N LEU A 739 -22.85 29.53 -6.44
CA LEU A 739 -22.80 30.65 -5.50
C LEU A 739 -24.06 30.67 -4.62
N ALA A 740 -25.24 30.42 -5.18
CA ALA A 740 -26.48 30.29 -4.42
C ALA A 740 -26.43 29.15 -3.39
N ALA A 741 -25.81 28.00 -3.74
CA ALA A 741 -25.58 26.90 -2.81
C ALA A 741 -24.66 27.26 -1.61
N ALA A 742 -23.85 28.32 -1.74
CA ALA A 742 -23.01 28.87 -0.68
C ALA A 742 -23.63 30.10 0.02
N GLY A 743 -24.93 30.38 -0.21
CA GLY A 743 -25.62 31.54 0.34
C GLY A 743 -25.27 32.87 -0.33
N GLY A 744 -24.56 32.84 -1.46
CA GLY A 744 -24.19 34.01 -2.25
C GLY A 744 -25.12 34.30 -3.43
N SER A 745 -24.77 35.31 -4.22
CA SER A 745 -25.45 35.68 -5.45
C SER A 745 -24.46 36.01 -6.58
N LEU A 746 -24.93 35.91 -7.83
CA LEU A 746 -24.21 36.34 -9.02
C LEU A 746 -25.14 37.20 -9.87
N THR A 747 -24.66 38.38 -10.27
CA THR A 747 -25.34 39.27 -11.21
C THR A 747 -24.41 39.54 -12.39
N ALA A 748 -24.97 39.56 -13.60
CA ALA A 748 -24.23 39.81 -14.83
C ALA A 748 -25.10 40.66 -15.77
N GLY A 749 -24.54 41.72 -16.34
CA GLY A 749 -25.30 42.65 -17.18
C GLY A 749 -24.47 43.81 -17.74
N PRO A 750 -25.10 44.71 -18.52
CA PRO A 750 -24.43 45.88 -19.08
C PRO A 750 -23.99 46.85 -17.97
N SER A 751 -22.76 47.36 -18.10
CA SER A 751 -22.16 48.32 -17.17
C SER A 751 -22.72 49.73 -17.39
N PRO A 752 -23.03 50.51 -16.33
CA PRO A 752 -23.50 51.90 -16.45
C PRO A 752 -22.53 52.87 -17.14
N ARG A 753 -21.27 52.46 -17.37
CA ARG A 753 -20.22 53.26 -18.04
C ARG A 753 -19.86 52.72 -19.43
N GLY A 754 -20.66 51.82 -19.99
CA GLY A 754 -20.33 51.03 -21.18
C GLY A 754 -19.57 49.74 -20.82
N GLY A 755 -19.68 48.72 -21.68
CA GLY A 755 -19.14 47.38 -21.44
C GLY A 755 -20.05 46.46 -20.61
N PHE A 756 -19.49 45.35 -20.14
CA PHE A 756 -20.20 44.34 -19.35
C PHE A 756 -19.63 44.27 -17.93
N ALA A 757 -20.47 43.89 -16.97
CA ALA A 757 -20.11 43.75 -15.56
C ALA A 757 -20.65 42.45 -14.97
N VAL A 758 -19.82 41.76 -14.20
CA VAL A 758 -20.16 40.56 -13.42
C VAL A 758 -19.85 40.85 -11.94
N THR A 759 -20.85 40.78 -11.07
CA THR A 759 -20.69 40.94 -9.62
C THR A 759 -21.12 39.68 -8.89
N ALA A 760 -20.21 39.10 -8.12
CA ALA A 760 -20.47 38.00 -7.20
C ALA A 760 -20.43 38.51 -5.75
N GLU A 761 -21.34 38.00 -4.93
CA GLU A 761 -21.44 38.31 -3.50
C GLU A 761 -21.51 37.00 -2.71
N LEU A 762 -20.75 36.87 -1.63
CA LEU A 762 -20.73 35.70 -0.75
C LEU A 762 -20.73 36.13 0.72
N PRO A 763 -21.43 35.43 1.62
CA PRO A 763 -21.33 35.67 3.06
C PRO A 763 -19.94 35.26 3.57
N VAL A 764 -19.39 36.03 4.51
CA VAL A 764 -18.14 35.71 5.21
C VAL A 764 -18.49 35.05 6.53
N VAL A 765 -18.35 33.73 6.60
CA VAL A 765 -18.59 32.99 7.85
C VAL A 765 -17.41 33.20 8.79
N SER A 766 -17.61 34.03 9.82
CA SER A 766 -16.62 34.18 10.88
C SER A 766 -16.41 32.84 11.59
N ALA A 767 -15.16 32.40 11.71
CA ALA A 767 -14.77 31.10 12.29
C ALA A 767 -15.26 30.88 13.73
N ALA A 768 -15.73 31.93 14.42
CA ALA A 768 -16.27 31.87 15.78
C ALA A 768 -17.54 30.99 15.93
N PHE A 769 -18.29 30.71 14.86
CA PHE A 769 -19.53 29.91 14.94
C PHE A 769 -19.36 28.41 14.65
N ALA A 770 -18.23 27.98 14.08
CA ALA A 770 -18.03 26.57 13.70
C ALA A 770 -17.80 25.64 14.92
N ASP A 771 -17.05 26.08 15.93
CA ASP A 771 -16.76 25.27 17.13
C ASP A 771 -18.01 25.05 18.03
N ALA A 772 -18.96 25.99 18.02
CA ALA A 772 -20.21 25.88 18.79
C ALA A 772 -21.15 24.80 18.23
N ALA A 773 -21.20 24.63 16.90
CA ALA A 773 -22.02 23.60 16.27
C ALA A 773 -21.45 22.18 16.46
N ALA A 774 -20.12 22.04 16.63
CA ALA A 774 -19.45 20.76 16.83
C ALA A 774 -19.52 20.23 18.29
N THR A 775 -19.92 21.07 19.25
CA THR A 775 -19.96 20.72 20.69
C THR A 775 -21.36 20.49 21.27
N ALA A 776 -22.43 20.58 20.46
CA ALA A 776 -23.77 20.25 20.92
C ALA A 776 -23.89 18.74 21.29
N PRO A 777 -24.27 18.39 22.53
CA PRO A 777 -24.42 16.99 22.93
C PRO A 777 -25.63 16.38 22.23
N ARG A 778 -25.46 15.17 21.67
CA ARG A 778 -26.59 14.36 21.22
C ARG A 778 -27.44 13.99 22.42
N ALA A 779 -28.69 14.47 22.44
CA ALA A 779 -29.70 13.99 23.37
C ALA A 779 -30.01 12.50 23.11
N SER A 780 -30.42 11.83 24.19
CA SER A 780 -30.78 10.41 24.35
C SER A 780 -31.45 9.73 23.16
#